data_AF-A0A525CFH9-F1
#
_entry.id   AF-A0A525CFH9-F1
#
_cell.length_a   1.000
_cell.length_b   1.000
_cell.length_c   1.000
_cell.angle_alpha   90.00
_cell.angle_beta   90.00
_cell.angle_gamma   90.00
#
_symmetry.space_group_name_H-M   'P 1'
#
loop_
_entity.id
_entity.type
_entity.pdbx_description
1 polymer ?
#
loop_
_entity_poly.entity_id
_entity_poly.type
_entity_poly.pdbx_seq_one_letter_code
_entity_poly.pdbx_strand_id
1 'polypeptide(L)'
;MLRLALFRTGNARDQPLFGNPDPLDAMARFFKILFFLGCLLFAGYVGGQHFANKKAAEKLDAVIARVADKVTITYSSVDVNLLALELTVNNVGLRFPDDKYASIERIVVTDMDISHSKPHHMAVDFEGIEVNVNHLNFGEDYEEYQRLGYQKVTGDLHIDYAYEEAGNSFSLNNLHLLLDHIGEIDLSMDLERVSLDMLQTMAIEDLLFKEADFTYTDHSLLKKLTLIAAQEEPEFMEFYIKSLRYDVDAARRDFDENTARSITELMAFLSDPAEMTVNVHLLQPVRVESILTTKQLSYIRQLFLITFESSSTLQNLGYEDELADMPQFAGIWNYNPSLVSTVYARDGQVLGHLFREQRYPIELEDISPLLVKAFLAAEDASFYEHEGIDLTAIFRAFTRNIEAGEVVQGGSTITQQVVKRLLLTAQRSYARKIKEAILASRLEEILTKDEILAIYLNEIFLGANSYGVEAAARNYFATTSDQLSLAQCALIAGLPKAPTSYNPYVNPEAAKERQVYVLGRMLELEWITQEEHDAALAEPLAFHHMEDPSWQLGAYYLEEVRRWLIENLTEENLSAQGVTLDSYGEDAIYELGLQVHTAVDLTHQAAAEHAMREGLEASTQRRGWQGPVRQLTPDQYPTFAAEQELLLSSTGYNMDEWIQVLVTEVNQDAAHVRVGNATGVIPVATMAWCRRPDPNVPPENVAEITDARNVLQPGNVVWASLTEEPVPDTPLALALEQKPVIQGALVSIEPATGDVVALVGGYDFEESQFNRATQAQRQPGSGFKPFVYSAAFDNGYTAGSVVLDEPKSYMDPVTMQIWEPKNYSGENYVPTLIRTALVKSRNIVTVQVAESIGIQTVIDRAESMGLTAEFEPFLSMSLGAAAVSPISLCTGYTAFARGGTWIEPRLVVTVTDAQGNVILHNDPAWHEAISPTNAFIVTRLLQEVVQSGTGYRARVLERGVAGKTGTTNDEQDAWFIGYTPYLLTGVYVGFDQIEPMGSR
;
A
#
# COMPACT_ATOMS: atom_id res chain seq x y z
N MET A 1 -16.99 14.93 -38.42
CA MET A 1 -15.97 15.68 -39.22
C MET A 1 -16.42 16.12 -40.62
N LEU A 2 -17.12 15.30 -41.44
CA LEU A 2 -17.55 15.74 -42.79
C LEU A 2 -18.63 16.85 -42.82
N ARG A 3 -19.30 17.14 -41.69
CA ARG A 3 -20.24 18.27 -41.55
C ARG A 3 -19.58 19.60 -41.15
N LEU A 4 -18.32 19.60 -40.70
CA LEU A 4 -17.59 20.82 -40.30
C LEU A 4 -16.74 21.41 -41.45
N ALA A 5 -16.50 20.66 -42.52
CA ALA A 5 -15.72 21.12 -43.68
C ALA A 5 -16.54 21.86 -44.76
N LEU A 6 -17.87 21.95 -44.63
CA LEU A 6 -18.75 22.52 -45.68
C LEU A 6 -19.30 23.93 -45.39
N PHE A 7 -18.82 24.64 -44.36
CA PHE A 7 -19.38 25.95 -43.99
C PHE A 7 -18.45 27.18 -44.15
N ARG A 8 -17.29 27.06 -44.80
CA ARG A 8 -16.45 28.24 -45.11
C ARG A 8 -15.86 28.21 -46.52
N THR A 9 -16.67 28.51 -47.53
CA THR A 9 -16.21 29.11 -48.80
C THR A 9 -17.36 29.88 -49.47
N GLY A 10 -17.88 30.90 -48.78
CA GLY A 10 -18.69 31.94 -49.42
C GLY A 10 -17.82 33.17 -49.68
N ASN A 11 -17.81 33.63 -50.93
CA ASN A 11 -17.31 34.91 -51.43
C ASN A 11 -15.79 35.13 -51.60
N ALA A 12 -15.32 35.02 -52.85
CA ALA A 12 -14.50 36.06 -53.48
C ALA A 12 -14.51 35.89 -55.01
N ARG A 13 -15.00 36.90 -55.72
CA ARG A 13 -14.94 37.07 -57.19
C ARG A 13 -13.70 37.90 -57.56
N ASP A 14 -13.19 37.62 -58.76
CA ASP A 14 -12.42 38.48 -59.68
C ASP A 14 -10.89 38.68 -59.53
N GLN A 15 -10.19 38.30 -60.62
CA GLN A 15 -8.93 38.80 -61.22
C GLN A 15 -7.56 38.11 -60.96
N PRO A 16 -6.61 38.19 -61.94
CA PRO A 16 -5.88 37.03 -62.47
C PRO A 16 -4.44 36.88 -61.96
N LEU A 17 -3.98 35.63 -61.86
CA LEU A 17 -2.60 35.27 -61.52
C LEU A 17 -1.84 34.79 -62.77
N PHE A 18 -1.10 35.70 -63.41
CA PHE A 18 0.21 35.35 -63.97
C PHE A 18 1.25 35.72 -62.91
N GLY A 19 1.84 34.71 -62.28
CA GLY A 19 2.91 34.82 -61.28
C GLY A 19 3.12 33.46 -60.61
N ASN A 20 4.35 32.95 -60.65
CA ASN A 20 4.78 31.60 -60.26
C ASN A 20 4.02 30.96 -59.07
N PRO A 21 3.61 29.67 -59.15
CA PRO A 21 3.15 28.94 -57.99
C PRO A 21 4.32 28.60 -57.07
N ASP A 22 4.14 28.87 -55.77
CA ASP A 22 4.98 28.41 -54.67
C ASP A 22 5.00 26.86 -54.67
N PRO A 23 6.17 26.19 -54.63
CA PRO A 23 6.29 24.74 -54.60
C PRO A 23 5.48 24.08 -53.47
N LEU A 24 5.31 24.77 -52.34
CA LEU A 24 4.50 24.29 -51.20
C LEU A 24 2.99 24.24 -51.52
N ASP A 25 2.48 25.18 -52.31
CA ASP A 25 1.06 25.21 -52.68
C ASP A 25 0.73 24.17 -53.76
N ALA A 26 1.68 23.89 -54.67
CA ALA A 26 1.59 22.78 -55.61
C ALA A 26 1.61 21.40 -54.90
N MET A 27 2.43 21.26 -53.85
CA MET A 27 2.53 20.04 -53.06
C MET A 27 1.29 19.84 -52.16
N ALA A 28 0.75 20.90 -51.57
CA ALA A 28 -0.49 20.85 -50.80
C ALA A 28 -1.72 20.49 -51.67
N ARG A 29 -1.78 20.99 -52.92
CA ARG A 29 -2.82 20.61 -53.89
C ARG A 29 -2.68 19.16 -54.33
N PHE A 30 -1.44 18.66 -54.50
CA PHE A 30 -1.16 17.27 -54.83
C PHE A 30 -1.61 16.30 -53.72
N PHE A 31 -1.34 16.63 -52.45
CA PHE A 31 -1.79 15.83 -51.29
C PHE A 31 -3.31 15.89 -51.08
N LYS A 32 -3.96 17.04 -51.33
CA LYS A 32 -5.43 17.15 -51.29
C LYS A 32 -6.11 16.29 -52.36
N ILE A 33 -5.53 16.17 -53.55
CA ILE A 33 -6.03 15.31 -54.63
C ILE A 33 -5.84 13.82 -54.27
N LEU A 34 -4.70 13.45 -53.70
CA LEU A 34 -4.43 12.09 -53.20
C LEU A 34 -5.38 11.68 -52.07
N PHE A 35 -5.66 12.59 -51.15
CA PHE A 35 -6.64 12.38 -50.07
C PHE A 35 -8.06 12.23 -50.61
N PHE A 36 -8.46 13.05 -51.59
CA PHE A 36 -9.77 12.99 -52.23
C PHE A 36 -9.97 11.69 -53.06
N LEU A 37 -8.94 11.23 -53.76
CA LEU A 37 -8.94 9.93 -54.45
C LEU A 37 -9.00 8.76 -53.45
N GLY A 38 -8.28 8.87 -52.33
CA GLY A 38 -8.34 7.88 -51.24
C GLY A 38 -9.74 7.76 -50.63
N CYS A 39 -10.43 8.89 -50.40
CA CYS A 39 -11.81 8.89 -49.89
C CYS A 39 -12.83 8.35 -50.90
N LEU A 40 -12.64 8.59 -52.20
CA LEU A 40 -13.51 8.03 -53.26
C LEU A 40 -13.33 6.50 -53.41
N LEU A 41 -12.09 6.01 -53.28
CA LEU A 41 -11.78 4.59 -53.25
C LEU A 41 -12.34 3.91 -52.00
N PHE A 42 -12.28 4.59 -50.85
CA PHE A 42 -12.88 4.14 -49.59
C PHE A 42 -14.42 4.07 -49.68
N ALA A 43 -15.07 5.09 -50.25
CA ALA A 43 -16.52 5.09 -50.46
C ALA A 43 -17.00 4.02 -51.46
N GLY A 44 -16.18 3.66 -52.45
CA GLY A 44 -16.44 2.55 -53.36
C GLY A 44 -16.23 1.16 -52.73
N TYR A 45 -15.33 1.05 -51.76
CA TYR A 45 -15.00 -0.21 -51.08
C TYR A 45 -16.01 -0.58 -49.98
N VAL A 46 -16.60 0.40 -49.30
CA VAL A 46 -17.66 0.19 -48.29
C VAL A 46 -18.99 -0.29 -48.91
N GLY A 47 -19.13 -0.24 -50.24
CA GLY A 47 -20.37 -0.54 -50.97
C GLY A 47 -20.56 -1.96 -51.53
N GLY A 48 -19.69 -2.94 -51.28
CA GLY A 48 -19.91 -4.29 -51.80
C GLY A 48 -18.88 -5.33 -51.38
N GLN A 49 -19.31 -6.30 -50.57
CA GLN A 49 -18.56 -7.48 -50.13
C GLN A 49 -18.59 -8.62 -51.17
N HIS A 50 -17.54 -9.45 -51.15
CA HIS A 50 -17.29 -10.76 -51.79
C HIS A 50 -16.42 -10.87 -53.08
N PHE A 51 -15.47 -11.82 -52.99
CA PHE A 51 -14.47 -12.34 -53.93
C PHE A 51 -13.10 -11.64 -54.04
N ALA A 52 -12.11 -12.27 -53.42
CA ALA A 52 -10.70 -12.15 -53.74
C ALA A 52 -10.38 -12.82 -55.09
N ASN A 53 -9.78 -12.08 -56.04
CA ASN A 53 -8.82 -12.68 -56.98
C ASN A 53 -7.91 -11.63 -57.64
N LYS A 54 -6.61 -11.90 -57.66
CA LYS A 54 -5.49 -11.02 -58.08
C LYS A 54 -5.44 -10.72 -59.61
N LYS A 55 -6.51 -11.03 -60.34
CA LYS A 55 -6.67 -10.86 -61.81
C LYS A 55 -7.69 -9.77 -62.18
N ALA A 56 -8.30 -9.10 -61.20
CA ALA A 56 -9.24 -7.99 -61.39
C ALA A 56 -8.55 -6.60 -61.41
N ALA A 57 -7.42 -6.43 -60.71
CA ALA A 57 -6.69 -5.16 -60.68
C ALA A 57 -6.14 -4.75 -62.05
N GLU A 58 -5.62 -5.70 -62.84
CA GLU A 58 -5.07 -5.40 -64.18
C GLU A 58 -6.15 -5.20 -65.27
N LYS A 59 -7.41 -5.64 -65.03
CA LYS A 59 -8.55 -5.35 -65.91
C LYS A 59 -9.30 -4.07 -65.53
N LEU A 60 -9.12 -3.56 -64.31
CA LEU A 60 -9.76 -2.34 -63.82
C LEU A 60 -9.18 -1.08 -64.51
N ASP A 61 -7.87 -1.04 -64.77
CA ASP A 61 -7.23 0.06 -65.52
C ASP A 61 -7.71 0.15 -66.98
N ALA A 62 -8.05 -0.99 -67.61
CA ALA A 62 -8.58 -1.05 -68.98
C ALA A 62 -10.09 -0.70 -69.07
N VAL A 63 -10.84 -0.79 -67.96
CA VAL A 63 -12.26 -0.44 -67.87
C VAL A 63 -12.45 1.02 -67.45
N ILE A 64 -11.60 1.55 -66.56
CA ILE A 64 -11.60 2.97 -66.16
C ILE A 64 -11.34 3.89 -67.38
N ALA A 65 -10.52 3.46 -68.34
CA ALA A 65 -10.28 4.20 -69.58
C ALA A 65 -11.46 4.20 -70.58
N ARG A 66 -12.51 3.39 -70.37
CA ARG A 66 -13.59 3.18 -71.36
C ARG A 66 -15.00 3.53 -70.86
N VAL A 67 -15.16 3.95 -69.61
CA VAL A 67 -16.47 4.29 -68.99
C VAL A 67 -16.55 5.76 -68.56
N ALA A 68 -15.65 6.62 -69.08
CA ALA A 68 -15.71 8.07 -68.88
C ALA A 68 -16.79 8.79 -69.72
N ASP A 69 -17.57 8.08 -70.54
CA ASP A 69 -18.67 8.66 -71.30
C ASP A 69 -19.91 7.77 -71.25
N LYS A 70 -20.93 8.26 -70.52
CA LYS A 70 -22.39 7.96 -70.56
C LYS A 70 -22.97 7.50 -69.22
N VAL A 71 -23.63 8.44 -68.55
CA VAL A 71 -24.55 8.21 -67.42
C VAL A 71 -25.93 7.82 -67.95
N THR A 72 -26.59 6.81 -67.37
CA THR A 72 -28.05 6.80 -67.13
C THR A 72 -28.40 5.82 -65.98
N ILE A 73 -29.24 6.26 -65.04
CA ILE A 73 -29.74 5.52 -63.86
C ILE A 73 -31.03 4.75 -64.21
N THR A 74 -31.24 3.55 -63.66
CA THR A 74 -32.60 3.01 -63.42
C THR A 74 -32.61 2.06 -62.20
N TYR A 75 -33.59 2.25 -61.31
CA TYR A 75 -33.91 1.37 -60.17
C TYR A 75 -34.85 0.23 -60.62
N SER A 76 -34.65 -0.99 -60.11
CA SER A 76 -35.74 -1.97 -59.91
C SER A 76 -35.29 -3.17 -59.08
N SER A 77 -35.94 -3.32 -57.91
CA SER A 77 -36.31 -4.55 -57.16
C SER A 77 -35.38 -5.77 -57.17
N VAL A 78 -34.93 -6.19 -55.98
CA VAL A 78 -34.63 -7.61 -55.69
C VAL A 78 -35.29 -8.00 -54.37
N ASP A 79 -35.96 -9.15 -54.45
CA ASP A 79 -36.61 -9.94 -53.43
C ASP A 79 -35.69 -10.39 -52.29
N VAL A 80 -36.36 -10.64 -51.17
CA VAL A 80 -35.90 -11.18 -49.90
C VAL A 80 -35.29 -12.58 -50.06
N ASN A 81 -34.17 -12.85 -49.38
CA ASN A 81 -33.92 -14.16 -48.77
C ASN A 81 -33.03 -14.03 -47.52
N LEU A 82 -33.33 -14.89 -46.55
CA LEU A 82 -33.07 -14.75 -45.11
C LEU A 82 -31.58 -14.71 -44.72
N LEU A 83 -31.27 -13.82 -43.77
CA LEU A 83 -30.05 -13.80 -42.97
C LEU A 83 -30.40 -14.30 -41.56
N ALA A 84 -29.56 -15.18 -41.00
CA ALA A 84 -29.59 -15.59 -39.61
C ALA A 84 -29.54 -14.36 -38.69
N LEU A 85 -30.33 -14.39 -37.62
CA LEU A 85 -30.58 -13.24 -36.74
C LEU A 85 -30.01 -13.59 -35.36
N GLU A 86 -28.97 -12.87 -34.94
CA GLU A 86 -28.37 -12.98 -33.61
C GLU A 86 -29.05 -11.96 -32.68
N LEU A 87 -29.40 -12.38 -31.47
CA LEU A 87 -30.18 -11.59 -30.51
C LEU A 87 -29.45 -11.57 -29.17
N THR A 88 -28.98 -10.38 -28.76
CA THR A 88 -28.38 -10.12 -27.45
C THR A 88 -29.44 -9.57 -26.50
N VAL A 89 -29.62 -10.18 -25.33
CA VAL A 89 -30.63 -9.77 -24.35
C VAL A 89 -30.01 -9.67 -22.97
N ASN A 90 -30.25 -8.54 -22.29
CA ASN A 90 -29.84 -8.32 -20.90
C ASN A 90 -31.08 -8.40 -19.97
N ASN A 91 -31.02 -9.32 -19.01
CA ASN A 91 -31.79 -9.32 -17.76
C ASN A 91 -33.35 -9.30 -17.84
N VAL A 92 -34.00 -10.22 -18.59
CA VAL A 92 -35.45 -10.49 -18.47
C VAL A 92 -35.81 -11.94 -18.86
N GLY A 93 -36.75 -12.57 -18.14
CA GLY A 93 -37.35 -13.86 -18.52
C GLY A 93 -38.11 -13.80 -19.86
N LEU A 94 -37.62 -14.55 -20.86
CA LEU A 94 -38.20 -14.59 -22.20
C LEU A 94 -39.30 -15.66 -22.29
N ARG A 95 -40.45 -15.29 -22.87
CA ARG A 95 -41.51 -16.23 -23.26
C ARG A 95 -41.89 -15.99 -24.71
N PHE A 96 -41.53 -16.90 -25.61
CA PHE A 96 -41.91 -16.82 -27.02
C PHE A 96 -43.25 -17.54 -27.23
N PRO A 97 -44.25 -16.94 -27.91
CA PRO A 97 -45.44 -17.65 -28.34
C PRO A 97 -45.09 -18.55 -29.53
N ASP A 98 -45.57 -19.79 -29.50
CA ASP A 98 -45.31 -20.81 -30.51
C ASP A 98 -45.60 -20.32 -31.94
N ASP A 99 -44.74 -20.79 -32.86
CA ASP A 99 -44.87 -20.78 -34.33
C ASP A 99 -44.35 -19.55 -35.12
N LYS A 100 -43.48 -18.68 -34.57
CA LYS A 100 -42.93 -17.54 -35.35
C LYS A 100 -41.41 -17.33 -35.40
N TYR A 101 -40.60 -18.21 -34.82
CA TYR A 101 -39.14 -18.01 -34.73
C TYR A 101 -38.30 -19.20 -35.23
N ALA A 102 -38.77 -19.91 -36.25
CA ALA A 102 -38.08 -21.08 -36.82
C ALA A 102 -36.76 -20.78 -37.58
N SER A 103 -36.15 -19.62 -37.38
CA SER A 103 -34.94 -19.17 -38.11
C SER A 103 -33.88 -18.53 -37.20
N ILE A 104 -33.96 -18.73 -35.88
CA ILE A 104 -32.92 -18.36 -34.94
C ILE A 104 -32.06 -19.59 -34.69
N GLU A 105 -30.78 -19.54 -35.07
CA GLU A 105 -29.83 -20.65 -34.88
C GLU A 105 -29.00 -20.48 -33.60
N ARG A 106 -28.80 -19.24 -33.11
CA ARG A 106 -27.96 -18.93 -31.95
C ARG A 106 -28.51 -17.75 -31.12
N ILE A 107 -28.43 -17.85 -29.79
CA ILE A 107 -28.74 -16.79 -28.83
C ILE A 107 -27.53 -16.58 -27.89
N VAL A 108 -27.13 -15.33 -27.66
CA VAL A 108 -26.05 -14.98 -26.73
C VAL A 108 -26.60 -14.11 -25.62
N VAL A 109 -26.47 -14.57 -24.37
CA VAL A 109 -26.89 -13.85 -23.16
C VAL A 109 -25.64 -13.36 -22.45
N THR A 110 -25.46 -12.05 -22.42
CA THR A 110 -24.25 -11.41 -21.90
C THR A 110 -24.19 -11.39 -20.38
N ASP A 111 -25.32 -11.17 -19.70
CA ASP A 111 -25.44 -11.22 -18.23
C ASP A 111 -26.79 -11.78 -17.80
N MET A 112 -26.79 -12.75 -16.89
CA MET A 112 -28.02 -13.31 -16.32
C MET A 112 -27.92 -13.43 -14.79
N ASP A 113 -28.66 -12.57 -14.09
CA ASP A 113 -28.76 -12.58 -12.63
C ASP A 113 -30.13 -13.14 -12.20
N ILE A 114 -30.12 -14.28 -11.51
CA ILE A 114 -31.33 -14.97 -11.06
C ILE A 114 -31.56 -14.86 -9.55
N SER A 115 -30.67 -14.14 -8.84
CA SER A 115 -30.67 -13.98 -7.38
C SER A 115 -31.97 -13.37 -6.80
N HIS A 116 -32.78 -12.68 -7.62
CA HIS A 116 -34.01 -12.00 -7.18
C HIS A 116 -35.30 -12.50 -7.86
N SER A 117 -35.23 -13.58 -8.64
CA SER A 117 -36.33 -14.03 -9.50
C SER A 117 -37.20 -15.11 -8.84
N LYS A 118 -38.49 -14.84 -8.58
CA LYS A 118 -39.41 -15.83 -7.98
C LYS A 118 -39.52 -17.09 -8.85
N PRO A 119 -39.53 -18.30 -8.27
CA PRO A 119 -39.34 -19.56 -9.00
C PRO A 119 -40.51 -20.02 -9.89
N HIS A 120 -41.52 -19.17 -10.18
CA HIS A 120 -42.69 -19.53 -10.99
C HIS A 120 -42.65 -19.02 -12.44
N HIS A 121 -41.53 -18.44 -12.90
CA HIS A 121 -41.45 -17.81 -14.21
C HIS A 121 -40.34 -18.31 -15.15
N MET A 122 -39.68 -19.43 -14.84
CA MET A 122 -38.73 -20.06 -15.77
C MET A 122 -39.25 -21.41 -16.26
N ALA A 123 -39.78 -21.41 -17.49
CA ALA A 123 -39.87 -22.59 -18.33
C ALA A 123 -39.49 -22.13 -19.73
N VAL A 124 -38.34 -22.57 -20.22
CA VAL A 124 -37.86 -22.22 -21.55
C VAL A 124 -37.51 -23.51 -22.28
N ASP A 125 -38.22 -23.75 -23.38
CA ASP A 125 -38.07 -24.94 -24.22
C ASP A 125 -37.39 -24.47 -25.52
N PHE A 126 -36.15 -24.89 -25.73
CA PHE A 126 -35.38 -24.57 -26.93
C PHE A 126 -34.91 -25.88 -27.57
N GLU A 127 -35.72 -26.47 -28.45
CA GLU A 127 -35.24 -27.56 -29.29
C GLU A 127 -34.42 -26.98 -30.46
N GLY A 128 -33.11 -27.27 -30.50
CA GLY A 128 -32.25 -27.03 -31.66
C GLY A 128 -31.66 -25.64 -31.82
N ILE A 129 -31.52 -24.85 -30.74
CA ILE A 129 -30.90 -23.51 -30.74
C ILE A 129 -29.69 -23.52 -29.80
N GLU A 130 -28.55 -22.99 -30.25
CA GLU A 130 -27.32 -22.87 -29.44
C GLU A 130 -27.40 -21.63 -28.54
N VAL A 131 -27.28 -21.80 -27.22
CA VAL A 131 -27.37 -20.70 -26.23
C VAL A 131 -26.02 -20.56 -25.53
N ASN A 132 -25.37 -19.40 -25.67
CA ASN A 132 -24.15 -19.07 -24.93
C ASN A 132 -24.46 -18.06 -23.83
N VAL A 133 -24.01 -18.33 -22.60
CA VAL A 133 -24.16 -17.43 -21.45
C VAL A 133 -22.77 -17.06 -20.95
N ASN A 134 -22.45 -15.76 -20.97
CA ASN A 134 -21.11 -15.30 -20.63
C ASN A 134 -20.92 -15.11 -19.11
N HIS A 135 -21.98 -14.73 -18.38
CA HIS A 135 -21.96 -14.56 -16.93
C HIS A 135 -23.29 -15.01 -16.28
N LEU A 136 -23.21 -15.81 -15.20
CA LEU A 136 -24.36 -16.41 -14.52
C LEU A 136 -24.20 -16.33 -12.99
N ASN A 137 -25.13 -15.68 -12.27
CA ASN A 137 -25.10 -15.56 -10.80
C ASN A 137 -26.35 -16.21 -10.16
N PHE A 138 -26.14 -17.20 -9.27
CA PHE A 138 -27.21 -18.01 -8.68
C PHE A 138 -27.75 -17.51 -7.32
N GLY A 139 -27.04 -16.64 -6.58
CA GLY A 139 -27.43 -16.28 -5.21
C GLY A 139 -27.48 -17.47 -4.23
N GLU A 140 -27.87 -17.22 -2.96
CA GLU A 140 -27.73 -18.18 -1.85
C GLU A 140 -28.84 -19.27 -1.75
N ASP A 141 -29.90 -19.23 -2.56
CA ASP A 141 -31.09 -20.10 -2.42
C ASP A 141 -31.19 -21.28 -3.43
N TYR A 142 -30.05 -21.90 -3.78
CA TYR A 142 -30.01 -22.98 -4.78
C TYR A 142 -30.81 -24.26 -4.37
N GLU A 143 -30.94 -24.56 -3.08
CA GLU A 143 -31.67 -25.75 -2.60
C GLU A 143 -33.19 -25.68 -2.83
N GLU A 144 -33.77 -24.49 -2.99
CA GLU A 144 -35.22 -24.32 -3.21
C GLU A 144 -35.62 -24.70 -4.65
N TYR A 145 -34.72 -24.51 -5.63
CA TYR A 145 -34.95 -24.84 -7.04
C TYR A 145 -35.02 -26.35 -7.31
N GLN A 146 -34.30 -27.18 -6.55
CA GLN A 146 -34.35 -28.64 -6.67
C GLN A 146 -35.64 -29.25 -6.10
N ARG A 147 -36.24 -28.65 -5.06
CA ARG A 147 -37.52 -29.14 -4.49
C ARG A 147 -38.72 -28.93 -5.41
N LEU A 148 -38.64 -28.00 -6.37
CA LEU A 148 -39.75 -27.61 -7.24
C LEU A 148 -39.85 -28.42 -8.55
N GLY A 149 -38.98 -29.41 -8.77
CA GLY A 149 -39.22 -30.50 -9.74
C GLY A 149 -38.99 -30.16 -11.22
N TYR A 150 -38.11 -29.22 -11.54
CA TYR A 150 -37.75 -28.89 -12.92
C TYR A 150 -36.92 -30.01 -13.58
N GLN A 151 -37.26 -30.38 -14.83
CA GLN A 151 -36.64 -31.48 -15.58
C GLN A 151 -35.76 -31.01 -16.74
N LYS A 152 -34.64 -31.73 -16.88
CA LYS A 152 -33.66 -31.90 -17.98
C LYS A 152 -33.75 -30.97 -19.21
N VAL A 153 -32.68 -30.18 -19.39
CA VAL A 153 -32.30 -29.60 -20.69
C VAL A 153 -31.39 -30.59 -21.42
N THR A 154 -31.61 -30.81 -22.72
CA THR A 154 -30.70 -31.56 -23.59
C THR A 154 -30.22 -30.63 -24.71
N GLY A 155 -28.95 -30.22 -24.63
CA GLY A 155 -28.23 -29.41 -25.62
C GLY A 155 -26.81 -29.13 -25.11
N ASP A 156 -25.86 -28.92 -26.03
CA ASP A 156 -24.46 -28.59 -25.70
C ASP A 156 -24.40 -27.18 -25.09
N LEU A 157 -23.92 -27.08 -23.86
CA LEU A 157 -23.82 -25.83 -23.12
C LEU A 157 -22.34 -25.47 -22.95
N HIS A 158 -21.89 -24.41 -23.61
CA HIS A 158 -20.58 -23.81 -23.38
C HIS A 158 -20.71 -22.70 -22.33
N ILE A 159 -19.90 -22.77 -21.26
CA ILE A 159 -19.85 -21.77 -20.19
C ILE A 159 -18.41 -21.29 -20.08
N ASP A 160 -18.18 -20.01 -20.38
CA ASP A 160 -16.90 -19.34 -20.12
C ASP A 160 -16.98 -18.67 -18.74
N TYR A 161 -16.07 -19.01 -17.82
CA TYR A 161 -15.98 -18.37 -16.51
C TYR A 161 -14.84 -17.35 -16.48
N ALA A 162 -15.17 -16.08 -16.23
CA ALA A 162 -14.22 -15.08 -15.76
C ALA A 162 -14.44 -14.84 -14.26
N TYR A 163 -13.37 -14.92 -13.46
CA TYR A 163 -13.43 -14.71 -12.02
C TYR A 163 -13.28 -13.22 -11.69
N GLU A 164 -14.29 -12.62 -11.06
CA GLU A 164 -14.17 -11.35 -10.36
C GLU A 164 -13.91 -11.62 -8.87
N GLU A 165 -12.98 -10.87 -8.28
CA GLU A 165 -12.59 -10.95 -6.87
C GLU A 165 -13.75 -10.52 -5.96
N ALA A 166 -14.63 -11.46 -5.63
CA ALA A 166 -15.51 -11.38 -4.49
C ALA A 166 -15.06 -12.44 -3.48
N GLY A 167 -14.49 -11.98 -2.36
CA GLY A 167 -14.07 -12.84 -1.27
C GLY A 167 -15.26 -13.60 -0.69
N ASN A 168 -15.46 -14.84 -1.16
CA ASN A 168 -16.24 -15.86 -0.48
C ASN A 168 -15.72 -17.24 -0.88
N SER A 169 -15.40 -18.04 0.13
CA SER A 169 -14.79 -19.35 0.03
C SER A 169 -15.65 -20.34 -0.78
N PHE A 170 -15.16 -20.78 -1.94
CA PHE A 170 -15.70 -21.98 -2.59
C PHE A 170 -15.10 -23.22 -1.89
N SER A 171 -15.93 -23.98 -1.17
CA SER A 171 -15.47 -25.23 -0.55
C SER A 171 -15.32 -26.32 -1.62
N LEU A 172 -14.16 -27.00 -1.64
CA LEU A 172 -13.80 -28.09 -2.55
C LEU A 172 -14.84 -29.22 -2.66
N ASN A 173 -15.72 -29.38 -1.66
CA ASN A 173 -16.78 -30.39 -1.68
C ASN A 173 -17.84 -30.14 -2.78
N ASN A 174 -18.04 -28.89 -3.23
CA ASN A 174 -19.04 -28.57 -4.23
C ASN A 174 -18.55 -28.82 -5.67
N LEU A 175 -17.23 -28.84 -5.90
CA LEU A 175 -16.66 -29.12 -7.23
C LEU A 175 -16.80 -30.61 -7.59
N HIS A 176 -16.69 -31.50 -6.60
CA HIS A 176 -16.82 -32.95 -6.79
C HIS A 176 -18.26 -33.37 -7.18
N LEU A 177 -19.27 -32.65 -6.67
CA LEU A 177 -20.69 -32.89 -6.99
C LEU A 177 -21.08 -32.40 -8.39
N LEU A 178 -20.35 -31.42 -8.95
CA LEU A 178 -20.59 -30.87 -10.29
C LEU A 178 -20.00 -31.78 -11.39
N LEU A 179 -18.85 -32.40 -11.12
CA LEU A 179 -18.13 -33.27 -12.06
C LEU A 179 -18.77 -34.64 -12.27
N ASP A 180 -19.60 -35.10 -11.33
CA ASP A 180 -20.24 -36.42 -11.42
C ASP A 180 -21.48 -36.46 -12.32
N HIS A 181 -22.00 -35.32 -12.79
CA HIS A 181 -23.31 -35.23 -13.47
C HIS A 181 -23.32 -34.49 -14.82
N ILE A 182 -22.16 -34.08 -15.34
CA ILE A 182 -22.04 -33.40 -16.64
C ILE A 182 -21.01 -34.16 -17.47
N GLY A 183 -21.45 -34.74 -18.60
CA GLY A 183 -20.57 -35.43 -19.52
C GLY A 183 -19.81 -34.42 -20.37
N GLU A 184 -18.48 -34.47 -20.31
CA GLU A 184 -17.51 -33.64 -21.02
C GLU A 184 -17.62 -32.13 -20.71
N ILE A 185 -16.71 -31.64 -19.84
CA ILE A 185 -16.45 -30.22 -19.68
C ILE A 185 -15.09 -29.93 -20.32
N ASP A 186 -15.06 -28.99 -21.26
CA ASP A 186 -13.83 -28.38 -21.76
C ASP A 186 -13.49 -27.19 -20.83
N LEU A 187 -12.47 -27.34 -20.00
CA LEU A 187 -12.07 -26.33 -19.01
C LEU A 187 -10.92 -25.49 -19.58
N SER A 188 -11.21 -24.29 -20.08
CA SER A 188 -10.18 -23.28 -20.27
C SER A 188 -10.03 -22.47 -18.97
N MET A 189 -8.92 -22.66 -18.25
CA MET A 189 -8.57 -21.85 -17.09
C MET A 189 -7.42 -20.91 -17.46
N ASP A 190 -7.58 -19.63 -17.17
CA ASP A 190 -6.52 -18.63 -17.33
C ASP A 190 -5.54 -18.71 -16.15
N LEU A 191 -4.50 -19.54 -16.30
CA LEU A 191 -3.59 -19.94 -15.22
C LEU A 191 -2.45 -18.93 -14.93
N GLU A 192 -2.42 -17.75 -15.56
CA GLU A 192 -1.40 -16.73 -15.29
C GLU A 192 -1.46 -16.17 -13.86
N ARG A 193 -2.60 -16.30 -13.17
CA ARG A 193 -2.86 -15.71 -11.85
C ARG A 193 -2.80 -16.68 -10.66
N VAL A 194 -2.42 -17.94 -10.88
CA VAL A 194 -2.27 -18.93 -9.80
C VAL A 194 -0.95 -18.73 -9.05
N SER A 195 -1.02 -18.56 -7.73
CA SER A 195 0.17 -18.37 -6.88
C SER A 195 1.01 -19.64 -6.76
N LEU A 196 2.32 -19.49 -6.47
CA LEU A 196 3.24 -20.62 -6.32
C LEU A 196 2.83 -21.57 -5.17
N ASP A 197 2.21 -21.03 -4.12
CA ASP A 197 1.69 -21.76 -2.95
C ASP A 197 0.49 -22.66 -3.29
N MET A 198 -0.39 -22.20 -4.19
CA MET A 198 -1.52 -23.01 -4.68
C MET A 198 -1.04 -24.21 -5.52
N LEU A 199 0.00 -24.02 -6.33
CA LEU A 199 0.60 -25.09 -7.13
C LEU A 199 1.36 -26.12 -6.27
N GLN A 200 1.92 -25.71 -5.12
CA GLN A 200 2.57 -26.62 -4.16
C GLN A 200 1.57 -27.46 -3.35
N THR A 201 0.35 -26.97 -3.14
CA THR A 201 -0.71 -27.69 -2.41
C THR A 201 -1.51 -28.66 -3.27
N MET A 202 -1.46 -28.51 -4.60
CA MET A 202 -1.95 -29.52 -5.53
C MET A 202 -0.99 -30.72 -5.50
N ALA A 203 -1.45 -31.86 -4.99
CA ALA A 203 -0.69 -33.10 -5.07
C ALA A 203 -0.42 -33.41 -6.56
N ILE A 204 0.85 -33.28 -6.97
CA ILE A 204 1.31 -33.44 -8.36
C ILE A 204 0.89 -34.80 -8.96
N GLU A 205 0.60 -35.79 -8.12
CA GLU A 205 0.09 -37.10 -8.53
C GLU A 205 -1.31 -37.07 -9.15
N ASP A 206 -2.21 -36.15 -8.77
CA ASP A 206 -3.59 -36.10 -9.27
C ASP A 206 -3.70 -35.43 -10.65
N LEU A 207 -2.82 -34.48 -10.96
CA LEU A 207 -2.71 -33.82 -12.28
C LEU A 207 -2.12 -34.75 -13.36
N LEU A 208 -1.37 -35.78 -12.95
CA LEU A 208 -0.65 -36.67 -13.85
C LEU A 208 -1.40 -37.97 -14.19
N PHE A 209 -2.48 -38.31 -13.47
CA PHE A 209 -3.15 -39.62 -13.60
C PHE A 209 -4.57 -39.60 -14.19
N LYS A 210 -5.13 -38.43 -14.53
CA LYS A 210 -6.33 -38.35 -15.37
C LYS A 210 -5.94 -37.80 -16.73
N GLU A 211 -6.15 -38.59 -17.78
CA GLU A 211 -5.99 -38.23 -19.20
C GLU A 211 -6.95 -37.08 -19.58
N ALA A 212 -6.68 -35.87 -19.08
CA ALA A 212 -7.22 -34.65 -19.63
C ALA A 212 -6.23 -34.17 -20.71
N ASP A 213 -6.71 -34.05 -21.95
CA ASP A 213 -5.97 -33.58 -23.12
C ASP A 213 -5.56 -32.10 -22.93
N PHE A 214 -4.52 -31.85 -22.14
CA PHE A 214 -3.92 -30.53 -22.04
C PHE A 214 -3.03 -30.29 -23.26
N THR A 215 -3.50 -29.46 -24.18
CA THR A 215 -2.68 -28.94 -25.29
C THR A 215 -1.81 -27.79 -24.77
N TYR A 216 -0.63 -28.13 -24.24
CA TYR A 216 0.34 -27.16 -23.73
C TYR A 216 0.93 -26.29 -24.85
N THR A 217 0.49 -25.04 -24.96
CA THR A 217 1.07 -24.06 -25.91
C THR A 217 1.88 -22.96 -25.23
N ASP A 218 2.03 -22.97 -23.91
CA ASP A 218 2.67 -21.88 -23.17
C ASP A 218 4.03 -22.23 -22.51
N HIS A 219 5.08 -21.53 -22.95
CA HIS A 219 6.47 -21.67 -22.48
C HIS A 219 6.70 -21.16 -21.05
N SER A 220 5.78 -20.38 -20.48
CA SER A 220 5.84 -19.83 -19.11
C SER A 220 5.70 -20.91 -18.03
N LEU A 221 4.69 -21.77 -18.18
CA LEU A 221 4.37 -22.87 -17.26
C LEU A 221 5.46 -23.94 -17.28
N LEU A 222 5.96 -24.28 -18.47
CA LEU A 222 7.07 -25.23 -18.65
C LEU A 222 8.31 -24.79 -17.87
N LYS A 223 8.60 -23.48 -17.85
CA LYS A 223 9.73 -22.89 -17.10
C LYS A 223 9.54 -23.00 -15.58
N LYS A 224 8.33 -22.76 -15.07
CA LYS A 224 7.99 -22.86 -13.64
C LYS A 224 8.02 -24.31 -13.16
N LEU A 225 7.45 -25.24 -13.93
CA LEU A 225 7.50 -26.69 -13.64
C LEU A 225 8.93 -27.24 -13.73
N THR A 226 9.76 -26.74 -14.66
CA THR A 226 11.19 -27.11 -14.75
C THR A 226 11.97 -26.65 -13.52
N LEU A 227 11.63 -25.51 -12.93
CA LEU A 227 12.28 -24.99 -11.72
C LEU A 227 11.95 -25.83 -10.48
N ILE A 228 10.71 -26.32 -10.40
CA ILE A 228 10.22 -27.20 -9.32
C ILE A 228 10.82 -28.61 -9.46
N ALA A 229 10.80 -29.19 -10.67
CA ALA A 229 11.36 -30.52 -10.93
C ALA A 229 12.90 -30.58 -10.76
N ALA A 230 13.61 -29.47 -10.96
CA ALA A 230 15.06 -29.40 -10.75
C ALA A 230 15.48 -29.44 -9.27
N GLN A 231 14.53 -29.28 -8.33
CA GLN A 231 14.81 -29.30 -6.89
C GLN A 231 14.64 -30.69 -6.25
N GLU A 232 13.97 -31.65 -6.91
CA GLU A 232 13.38 -32.79 -6.18
C GLU A 232 13.72 -34.22 -6.65
N GLU A 233 14.45 -34.54 -7.76
CA GLU A 233 15.16 -35.85 -7.95
C GLU A 233 15.86 -35.98 -9.34
N PRO A 234 17.05 -36.61 -9.46
CA PRO A 234 17.79 -36.75 -10.74
C PRO A 234 17.13 -37.66 -11.80
N GLU A 235 16.23 -38.56 -11.38
CA GLU A 235 15.59 -39.55 -12.27
C GLU A 235 14.55 -38.90 -13.22
N PHE A 236 14.04 -37.71 -12.87
CA PHE A 236 13.08 -36.94 -13.67
C PHE A 236 13.70 -36.39 -14.98
N MET A 237 15.00 -36.07 -14.96
CA MET A 237 15.71 -35.54 -16.13
C MET A 237 15.88 -36.56 -17.25
N GLU A 238 15.97 -37.86 -16.94
CA GLU A 238 16.14 -38.91 -17.95
C GLU A 238 14.82 -39.23 -18.68
N PHE A 239 13.67 -39.06 -18.01
CA PHE A 239 12.35 -39.12 -18.63
C PHE A 239 12.05 -37.86 -19.46
N TYR A 240 12.39 -36.67 -18.95
CA TYR A 240 12.20 -35.39 -19.65
C TYR A 240 13.04 -35.26 -20.92
N ILE A 241 14.28 -35.77 -20.92
CA ILE A 241 15.11 -35.82 -22.14
C ILE A 241 14.54 -36.82 -23.18
N LYS A 242 13.82 -37.85 -22.72
CA LYS A 242 13.13 -38.82 -23.59
C LYS A 242 11.86 -38.25 -24.20
N SER A 243 11.05 -37.50 -23.43
CA SER A 243 9.83 -36.85 -23.94
C SER A 243 10.16 -35.71 -24.91
N LEU A 244 11.16 -34.87 -24.61
CA LEU A 244 11.63 -33.83 -25.54
C LEU A 244 12.18 -34.39 -26.85
N ARG A 245 12.83 -35.57 -26.83
CA ARG A 245 13.26 -36.25 -28.07
C ARG A 245 12.07 -36.80 -28.86
N TYR A 246 11.00 -37.22 -28.19
CA TYR A 246 9.78 -37.68 -28.84
C TYR A 246 9.02 -36.52 -29.51
N ASP A 247 8.89 -35.36 -28.85
CA ASP A 247 8.24 -34.16 -29.40
C ASP A 247 9.02 -33.53 -30.55
N VAL A 248 10.36 -33.53 -30.50
CA VAL A 248 11.17 -33.04 -31.62
C VAL A 248 11.10 -33.97 -32.83
N ASP A 249 10.99 -35.29 -32.62
CA ASP A 249 10.83 -36.27 -33.69
C ASP A 249 9.38 -36.35 -34.23
N ALA A 250 8.37 -36.00 -33.43
CA ALA A 250 6.97 -35.83 -33.84
C ALA A 250 6.76 -34.52 -34.61
N ALA A 251 7.28 -33.39 -34.09
CA ALA A 251 7.27 -32.11 -34.78
C ALA A 251 8.07 -32.16 -36.09
N ARG A 252 9.15 -32.94 -36.17
CA ARG A 252 9.87 -33.17 -37.46
C ARG A 252 9.08 -33.99 -38.47
N ARG A 253 8.18 -34.90 -38.05
CA ARG A 253 7.31 -35.66 -38.97
C ARG A 253 6.13 -34.83 -39.46
N ASP A 254 5.52 -34.03 -38.60
CA ASP A 254 4.37 -33.18 -38.97
C ASP A 254 4.76 -31.97 -39.84
N PHE A 255 5.99 -31.46 -39.69
CA PHE A 255 6.48 -30.35 -40.52
C PHE A 255 6.86 -30.77 -41.95
N ASP A 256 7.33 -32.02 -42.13
CA ASP A 256 7.73 -32.55 -43.45
C ASP A 256 6.51 -33.08 -44.26
N GLU A 257 5.48 -33.63 -43.63
CA GLU A 257 4.28 -34.14 -44.34
C GLU A 257 3.31 -33.02 -44.78
N ASN A 258 3.07 -31.99 -43.97
CA ASN A 258 2.16 -30.90 -44.33
C ASN A 258 2.75 -29.92 -45.37
N THR A 259 4.08 -29.80 -45.41
CA THR A 259 4.79 -29.02 -46.43
C THR A 259 4.86 -29.79 -47.76
N ALA A 260 5.05 -31.11 -47.72
CA ALA A 260 5.08 -31.96 -48.92
C ALA A 260 3.70 -32.12 -49.58
N ARG A 261 2.60 -32.16 -48.81
CA ARG A 261 1.24 -32.26 -49.35
C ARG A 261 0.77 -30.95 -50.00
N SER A 262 1.09 -29.81 -49.39
CA SER A 262 0.73 -28.48 -49.92
C SER A 262 1.54 -28.11 -51.18
N ILE A 263 2.77 -28.61 -51.33
CA ILE A 263 3.60 -28.40 -52.53
C ILE A 263 3.19 -29.36 -53.66
N THR A 264 2.70 -30.57 -53.35
CA THR A 264 2.25 -31.55 -54.35
C THR A 264 0.89 -31.18 -54.96
N GLU A 265 -0.01 -30.56 -54.20
CA GLU A 265 -1.29 -30.06 -54.74
C GLU A 265 -1.12 -28.77 -55.58
N LEU A 266 -0.10 -27.96 -55.28
CA LEU A 266 0.24 -26.76 -56.07
C LEU A 266 0.99 -27.10 -57.38
N MET A 267 1.81 -28.16 -57.40
CA MET A 267 2.59 -28.60 -58.57
C MET A 267 1.76 -29.42 -59.60
N ALA A 268 0.57 -29.91 -59.24
CA ALA A 268 -0.30 -30.68 -60.13
C ALA A 268 -1.19 -29.82 -61.07
N PHE A 269 -1.22 -28.49 -60.91
CA PHE A 269 -2.03 -27.60 -61.75
C PHE A 269 -1.22 -26.84 -62.82
N LEU A 270 0.12 -26.92 -62.80
CA LEU A 270 1.00 -26.06 -63.61
C LEU A 270 1.93 -26.80 -64.58
N SER A 271 1.49 -27.92 -65.15
CA SER A 271 2.20 -28.63 -66.24
C SER A 271 1.44 -28.55 -67.58
N ASP A 272 1.80 -27.50 -68.34
CA ASP A 272 1.69 -27.11 -69.78
C ASP A 272 1.68 -28.28 -70.83
N PRO A 273 1.54 -28.14 -72.19
CA PRO A 273 1.59 -26.93 -73.06
C PRO A 273 0.77 -26.91 -74.39
N ALA A 274 0.74 -25.75 -75.09
CA ALA A 274 0.87 -25.71 -76.56
C ALA A 274 1.31 -24.31 -77.09
N GLU A 275 2.25 -24.32 -78.03
CA GLU A 275 3.03 -23.21 -78.61
C GLU A 275 2.29 -22.23 -79.56
N MET A 276 2.92 -21.05 -79.73
CA MET A 276 3.36 -20.40 -81.02
C MET A 276 2.82 -19.00 -81.43
N THR A 277 3.72 -18.00 -81.25
CA THR A 277 4.13 -16.81 -82.10
C THR A 277 3.09 -15.77 -82.62
N VAL A 278 3.32 -14.44 -82.74
CA VAL A 278 4.39 -13.63 -83.40
C VAL A 278 4.33 -12.13 -82.96
N ASN A 279 5.53 -11.51 -82.82
CA ASN A 279 5.98 -10.08 -82.88
C ASN A 279 5.01 -8.88 -82.93
N VAL A 280 5.29 -7.80 -82.14
CA VAL A 280 5.34 -6.39 -82.61
C VAL A 280 6.38 -5.56 -81.82
N HIS A 281 7.10 -4.70 -82.53
CA HIS A 281 8.27 -3.89 -82.17
C HIS A 281 8.07 -2.77 -81.12
N LEU A 282 9.17 -2.48 -80.41
CA LEU A 282 9.44 -1.27 -79.62
C LEU A 282 9.50 0.01 -80.48
N LEU A 283 8.96 1.12 -79.96
CA LEU A 283 9.35 2.49 -80.33
C LEU A 283 9.66 3.30 -79.06
N GLN A 284 10.96 3.44 -78.81
CA GLN A 284 11.77 4.47 -78.11
C GLN A 284 11.23 5.31 -76.91
N PRO A 285 12.16 5.80 -76.04
CA PRO A 285 11.90 6.16 -74.65
C PRO A 285 11.71 7.67 -74.44
N VAL A 286 11.10 8.05 -73.31
CA VAL A 286 11.28 9.39 -72.72
C VAL A 286 11.70 9.23 -71.27
N ARG A 287 12.94 9.63 -70.97
CA ARG A 287 13.45 9.86 -69.62
C ARG A 287 12.80 11.12 -69.06
N VAL A 288 12.28 11.03 -67.84
CA VAL A 288 12.15 12.18 -66.94
C VAL A 288 13.08 11.88 -65.75
N GLU A 289 14.14 12.67 -65.62
CA GLU A 289 15.07 12.59 -64.50
C GLU A 289 14.35 13.00 -63.21
N SER A 290 14.43 12.13 -62.20
CA SER A 290 13.86 12.38 -60.87
C SER A 290 14.81 13.26 -60.05
N ILE A 291 14.25 14.29 -59.41
CA ILE A 291 14.95 15.24 -58.53
C ILE A 291 15.09 14.69 -57.09
N LEU A 292 14.73 13.42 -56.85
CA LEU A 292 14.74 12.81 -55.51
C LEU A 292 15.77 11.68 -55.44
N THR A 293 16.61 11.72 -54.40
CA THR A 293 17.62 10.67 -54.17
C THR A 293 16.96 9.33 -53.81
N THR A 294 17.62 8.21 -54.11
CA THR A 294 17.11 6.84 -53.85
C THR A 294 16.75 6.60 -52.38
N LYS A 295 17.40 7.31 -51.44
CA LYS A 295 17.04 7.29 -50.01
C LYS A 295 15.73 8.02 -49.71
N GLN A 296 15.45 9.14 -50.38
CA GLN A 296 14.19 9.88 -50.20
C GLN A 296 13.01 9.12 -50.80
N LEU A 297 13.20 8.46 -51.95
CA LEU A 297 12.19 7.57 -52.54
C LEU A 297 11.94 6.32 -51.68
N SER A 298 12.99 5.76 -51.06
CA SER A 298 12.87 4.67 -50.07
C SER A 298 12.07 5.09 -48.84
N TYR A 299 12.29 6.31 -48.34
CA TYR A 299 11.60 6.82 -47.15
C TYR A 299 10.15 7.21 -47.44
N ILE A 300 9.86 7.81 -48.59
CA ILE A 300 8.47 8.07 -49.03
C ILE A 300 7.73 6.75 -49.26
N ARG A 301 8.40 5.73 -49.79
CA ARG A 301 7.85 4.38 -49.94
C ARG A 301 7.60 3.70 -48.59
N GLN A 302 8.48 3.89 -47.60
CA GLN A 302 8.25 3.48 -46.22
C GLN A 302 7.11 4.27 -45.57
N LEU A 303 6.99 5.56 -45.84
CA LEU A 303 5.90 6.40 -45.33
C LEU A 303 4.54 5.96 -45.90
N PHE A 304 4.49 5.63 -47.19
CA PHE A 304 3.32 5.10 -47.87
C PHE A 304 2.99 3.68 -47.39
N LEU A 305 4.01 2.85 -47.14
CA LEU A 305 3.82 1.53 -46.52
C LEU A 305 3.35 1.65 -45.08
N ILE A 306 3.85 2.60 -44.27
CA ILE A 306 3.41 2.81 -42.88
C ILE A 306 2.00 3.39 -42.83
N THR A 307 1.61 4.29 -43.74
CA THR A 307 0.23 4.82 -43.80
C THR A 307 -0.77 3.80 -44.36
N PHE A 308 -0.33 2.95 -45.30
CA PHE A 308 -1.14 1.87 -45.88
C PHE A 308 -1.24 0.68 -44.92
N GLU A 309 -0.14 0.32 -44.25
CA GLU A 309 -0.10 -0.66 -43.16
C GLU A 309 -0.83 -0.15 -41.94
N SER A 310 -0.77 1.12 -41.56
CA SER A 310 -1.60 1.61 -40.45
C SER A 310 -3.09 1.55 -40.81
N SER A 311 -3.46 1.77 -42.08
CA SER A 311 -4.86 1.68 -42.53
C SER A 311 -5.37 0.23 -42.66
N SER A 312 -4.51 -0.71 -43.08
CA SER A 312 -4.87 -2.14 -43.16
C SER A 312 -4.74 -2.87 -41.81
N THR A 313 -3.84 -2.41 -40.95
CA THR A 313 -3.69 -2.84 -39.54
C THR A 313 -4.86 -2.29 -38.70
N LEU A 314 -5.35 -1.06 -38.95
CA LEU A 314 -6.56 -0.52 -38.31
C LEU A 314 -7.85 -1.31 -38.66
N GLN A 315 -7.87 -2.06 -39.77
CA GLN A 315 -9.01 -2.91 -40.16
C GLN A 315 -8.87 -4.40 -39.79
N ASN A 316 -7.66 -4.92 -39.57
CA ASN A 316 -7.41 -6.35 -39.33
C ASN A 316 -7.07 -6.72 -37.87
N LEU A 317 -7.05 -5.76 -36.92
CA LEU A 317 -6.63 -5.98 -35.52
C LEU A 317 -7.73 -5.79 -34.45
N GLY A 318 -9.02 -5.83 -34.79
CA GLY A 318 -10.07 -5.87 -33.76
C GLY A 318 -10.20 -4.59 -32.91
N TYR A 319 -9.84 -3.41 -33.44
CA TYR A 319 -9.91 -2.14 -32.71
C TYR A 319 -11.33 -1.65 -32.40
N GLU A 320 -12.38 -2.25 -32.98
CA GLU A 320 -13.77 -1.92 -32.62
C GLU A 320 -14.09 -2.34 -31.18
N ASP A 321 -13.52 -3.45 -30.69
CA ASP A 321 -13.69 -3.91 -29.31
C ASP A 321 -12.90 -3.04 -28.31
N GLU A 322 -11.68 -2.60 -28.65
CA GLU A 322 -10.90 -1.69 -27.79
C GLU A 322 -11.45 -0.25 -27.72
N LEU A 323 -12.17 0.20 -28.75
CA LEU A 323 -12.88 1.50 -28.77
C LEU A 323 -14.25 1.40 -28.07
N ALA A 324 -14.86 0.21 -28.04
CA ALA A 324 -16.03 -0.10 -27.22
C ALA A 324 -15.69 -0.13 -25.72
N ASP A 325 -14.48 -0.60 -25.37
CA ASP A 325 -13.89 -0.55 -24.04
C ASP A 325 -13.25 0.82 -23.71
N MET A 326 -13.97 1.90 -24.03
CA MET A 326 -13.63 3.24 -23.56
C MET A 326 -14.44 3.55 -22.30
N PRO A 327 -13.80 3.96 -21.19
CA PRO A 327 -14.52 4.29 -19.97
C PRO A 327 -15.59 5.37 -20.26
N GLN A 328 -16.83 5.11 -19.84
CA GLN A 328 -17.93 6.04 -20.06
C GLN A 328 -17.69 7.33 -19.27
N PHE A 329 -17.60 8.46 -19.95
CA PHE A 329 -17.24 9.77 -19.37
C PHE A 329 -18.18 10.27 -18.25
N ALA A 330 -19.39 9.73 -18.15
CA ALA A 330 -20.46 10.25 -17.31
C ALA A 330 -20.31 9.99 -15.79
N GLY A 331 -19.30 9.21 -15.36
CA GLY A 331 -19.03 8.93 -13.95
C GLY A 331 -17.63 9.30 -13.45
N ILE A 332 -16.80 9.95 -14.30
CA ILE A 332 -15.35 10.07 -14.08
C ILE A 332 -14.94 11.40 -13.42
N TRP A 333 -15.77 12.44 -13.49
CA TRP A 333 -15.40 13.78 -13.02
C TRP A 333 -15.95 14.11 -11.63
N ASN A 334 -15.45 13.37 -10.63
CA ASN A 334 -15.21 13.86 -9.28
C ASN A 334 -13.73 13.59 -8.99
N TYR A 335 -12.87 14.59 -9.23
CA TYR A 335 -11.46 14.49 -8.86
C TYR A 335 -11.37 14.43 -7.33
N ASN A 336 -11.16 13.23 -6.78
CA ASN A 336 -10.94 12.99 -5.36
C ASN A 336 -9.54 12.34 -5.19
N PRO A 337 -8.48 13.16 -5.13
CA PRO A 337 -7.13 12.62 -5.05
C PRO A 337 -6.85 12.03 -3.67
N SER A 338 -5.93 11.06 -3.58
CA SER A 338 -5.49 10.54 -2.28
C SER A 338 -4.85 11.67 -1.46
N LEU A 339 -5.42 11.95 -0.30
CA LEU A 339 -5.02 13.02 0.61
C LEU A 339 -4.30 12.48 1.84
N VAL A 340 -3.38 13.28 2.37
CA VAL A 340 -2.71 12.99 3.64
C VAL A 340 -3.68 13.18 4.80
N SER A 341 -3.96 12.11 5.55
CA SER A 341 -4.67 12.21 6.83
C SER A 341 -3.72 12.75 7.91
N THR A 342 -4.22 13.66 8.74
CA THR A 342 -3.43 14.32 9.79
C THR A 342 -4.00 13.99 11.16
N VAL A 343 -3.13 13.50 12.04
CA VAL A 343 -3.46 13.15 13.42
C VAL A 343 -3.00 14.28 14.33
N TYR A 344 -3.93 14.83 15.10
CA TYR A 344 -3.72 15.94 16.01
C TYR A 344 -3.74 15.47 17.47
N ALA A 345 -2.82 16.00 18.26
CA ALA A 345 -2.88 15.95 19.71
C ALA A 345 -4.02 16.82 20.25
N ARG A 346 -4.32 16.67 21.54
CA ARG A 346 -5.38 17.42 22.24
C ARG A 346 -5.25 18.95 22.12
N ASP A 347 -4.02 19.45 22.05
CA ASP A 347 -3.73 20.90 21.96
C ASP A 347 -3.70 21.43 20.51
N GLY A 348 -3.97 20.57 19.53
CA GLY A 348 -3.98 20.91 18.11
C GLY A 348 -2.63 20.79 17.41
N GLN A 349 -1.56 20.40 18.11
CA GLN A 349 -0.29 20.06 17.46
C GLN A 349 -0.44 18.79 16.62
N VAL A 350 0.32 18.68 15.54
CA VAL A 350 0.33 17.47 14.71
C VAL A 350 1.16 16.39 15.41
N LEU A 351 0.52 15.26 15.69
CA LEU A 351 1.18 14.03 16.17
C LEU A 351 1.82 13.26 15.02
N GLY A 352 1.19 13.26 13.84
CA GLY A 352 1.72 12.61 12.66
C GLY A 352 0.77 12.61 11.48
N HIS A 353 1.28 12.09 10.36
CA HIS A 353 0.60 12.00 9.08
C HIS A 353 0.49 10.53 8.65
N LEU A 354 -0.65 10.18 8.04
CA LEU A 354 -0.91 8.83 7.52
C LEU A 354 -1.23 8.96 6.03
N PHE A 355 -0.40 8.34 5.18
CA PHE A 355 -0.56 8.41 3.72
C PHE A 355 0.19 7.27 3.01
N ARG A 356 -0.28 6.93 1.80
CA ARG A 356 0.51 6.16 0.79
C ARG A 356 1.22 7.11 -0.17
N GLU A 357 0.49 8.11 -0.65
CA GLU A 357 0.97 9.18 -1.50
C GLU A 357 0.93 10.50 -0.73
N GLN A 358 2.07 11.18 -0.58
CA GLN A 358 2.09 12.45 0.13
C GLN A 358 1.63 13.56 -0.81
N ARG A 359 0.34 13.91 -0.74
CA ARG A 359 -0.28 14.96 -1.54
C ARG A 359 -0.95 16.01 -0.63
N TYR A 360 -0.65 17.27 -0.92
CA TYR A 360 -1.28 18.44 -0.29
C TYR A 360 -1.96 19.25 -1.40
N PRO A 361 -3.26 19.03 -1.66
CA PRO A 361 -3.95 19.78 -2.69
C PRO A 361 -3.88 21.27 -2.44
N ILE A 362 -3.61 22.03 -3.50
CA ILE A 362 -3.59 23.47 -3.48
C ILE A 362 -4.30 24.02 -4.71
N GLU A 363 -5.03 25.11 -4.53
CA GLU A 363 -5.69 25.81 -5.62
C GLU A 363 -4.67 26.49 -6.53
N LEU A 364 -4.95 26.56 -7.84
CA LEU A 364 -4.01 27.13 -8.81
C LEU A 364 -3.64 28.58 -8.50
N GLU A 365 -4.56 29.35 -7.91
CA GLU A 365 -4.34 30.75 -7.52
C GLU A 365 -3.37 30.92 -6.35
N ASP A 366 -3.21 29.88 -5.54
CA ASP A 366 -2.29 29.84 -4.40
C ASP A 366 -0.92 29.25 -4.78
N ILE A 367 -0.68 28.92 -6.06
CA ILE A 367 0.62 28.48 -6.56
C ILE A 367 1.40 29.68 -7.12
N SER A 368 2.72 29.73 -6.88
CA SER A 368 3.58 30.78 -7.45
C SER A 368 3.42 30.87 -8.98
N PRO A 369 3.14 32.07 -9.55
CA PRO A 369 3.06 32.25 -10.99
C PRO A 369 4.35 31.88 -11.72
N LEU A 370 5.51 31.97 -11.05
CA LEU A 370 6.79 31.54 -11.60
C LEU A 370 6.88 30.03 -11.72
N LEU A 371 6.32 29.29 -10.76
CA LEU A 371 6.26 27.83 -10.79
C LEU A 371 5.39 27.35 -11.94
N VAL A 372 4.19 27.93 -12.08
CA VAL A 372 3.29 27.65 -13.20
C VAL A 372 4.00 27.88 -14.53
N LYS A 373 4.64 29.04 -14.72
CA LYS A 373 5.43 29.35 -15.92
C LYS A 373 6.57 28.35 -16.14
N ALA A 374 7.27 27.91 -15.10
CA ALA A 374 8.36 26.96 -15.23
C ALA A 374 7.88 25.60 -15.77
N PHE A 375 6.77 25.07 -15.24
CA PHE A 375 6.14 23.84 -15.75
C PHE A 375 5.67 23.98 -17.18
N LEU A 376 4.97 25.06 -17.51
CA LEU A 376 4.54 25.34 -18.89
C LEU A 376 5.74 25.44 -19.84
N ALA A 377 6.82 26.12 -19.46
CA ALA A 377 8.01 26.27 -20.31
C ALA A 377 8.73 24.95 -20.58
N ALA A 378 8.73 24.05 -19.58
CA ALA A 378 9.41 22.78 -19.61
C ALA A 378 8.61 21.67 -20.33
N GLU A 379 7.30 21.62 -20.10
CA GLU A 379 6.42 20.53 -20.53
C GLU A 379 5.55 20.92 -21.73
N ASP A 380 4.91 22.10 -21.71
CA ASP A 380 3.88 22.48 -22.69
C ASP A 380 3.67 24.00 -22.82
N ALA A 381 4.56 24.66 -23.58
CA ALA A 381 4.59 26.13 -23.64
C ALA A 381 3.37 26.74 -24.37
N SER A 382 2.70 25.96 -25.22
CA SER A 382 1.50 26.31 -25.98
C SER A 382 0.22 25.76 -25.34
N PHE A 383 0.27 25.36 -24.05
CA PHE A 383 -0.83 24.72 -23.35
C PHE A 383 -2.16 25.45 -23.49
N TYR A 384 -2.17 26.78 -23.33
CA TYR A 384 -3.39 27.59 -23.44
C TYR A 384 -3.88 27.82 -24.89
N GLU A 385 -3.13 27.39 -25.90
CA GLU A 385 -3.43 27.64 -27.32
C GLU A 385 -4.06 26.44 -28.04
N HIS A 386 -3.77 25.21 -27.60
CA HIS A 386 -4.24 23.98 -28.26
C HIS A 386 -5.46 23.35 -27.57
N GLU A 387 -6.19 22.48 -28.26
CA GLU A 387 -7.37 21.75 -27.74
C GLU A 387 -7.03 20.28 -27.43
N GLY A 388 -6.30 20.05 -26.34
CA GLY A 388 -5.90 18.72 -25.84
C GLY A 388 -4.65 18.13 -26.48
N ILE A 389 -4.42 18.39 -27.77
CA ILE A 389 -3.27 17.89 -28.53
C ILE A 389 -2.61 19.04 -29.27
N ASP A 390 -1.30 19.19 -29.10
CA ASP A 390 -0.50 20.12 -29.89
C ASP A 390 0.07 19.44 -31.15
N LEU A 391 -0.64 19.58 -32.27
CA LEU A 391 -0.21 19.07 -33.58
C LEU A 391 1.10 19.70 -34.06
N THR A 392 1.36 20.96 -33.70
CA THR A 392 2.58 21.67 -34.05
C THR A 392 3.76 21.14 -33.24
N ALA A 393 3.60 20.88 -31.94
CA ALA A 393 4.61 20.26 -31.10
C ALA A 393 4.92 18.82 -31.55
N ILE A 394 3.91 18.03 -31.93
CA ILE A 394 4.11 16.68 -32.48
C ILE A 394 4.93 16.73 -33.77
N PHE A 395 4.58 17.62 -34.71
CA PHE A 395 5.32 17.75 -35.96
C PHE A 395 6.76 18.27 -35.74
N ARG A 396 6.94 19.22 -34.82
CA ARG A 396 8.26 19.74 -34.42
C ARG A 396 9.12 18.66 -33.79
N ALA A 397 8.58 17.91 -32.83
CA ALA A 397 9.26 16.79 -32.20
C ALA A 397 9.64 15.71 -33.23
N PHE A 398 8.76 15.41 -34.17
CA PHE A 398 9.03 14.50 -35.28
C PHE A 398 10.24 14.96 -36.13
N THR A 399 10.28 16.24 -36.54
CA THR A 399 11.41 16.78 -37.31
C THR A 399 12.74 16.73 -36.53
N ARG A 400 12.73 17.11 -35.25
CA ARG A 400 13.92 17.10 -34.38
C ARG A 400 14.45 15.69 -34.11
N ASN A 401 13.56 14.73 -33.88
CA ASN A 401 13.95 13.33 -33.66
C ASN A 401 14.52 12.69 -34.93
N ILE A 402 14.06 13.10 -36.12
CA ILE A 402 14.65 12.69 -37.41
C ILE A 402 16.06 13.24 -37.58
N GLU A 403 16.29 14.51 -37.22
CA GLU A 403 17.60 15.14 -37.31
C GLU A 403 18.61 14.54 -36.33
N ALA A 404 18.17 14.16 -35.13
CA ALA A 404 19.02 13.60 -34.08
C ALA A 404 19.26 12.09 -34.20
N GLY A 405 18.41 11.35 -34.91
CA GLY A 405 18.51 9.88 -35.03
C GLY A 405 18.10 9.11 -33.77
N GLU A 406 17.63 9.81 -32.73
CA GLU A 406 17.09 9.28 -31.48
C GLU A 406 15.94 10.16 -30.97
N VAL A 407 15.18 9.70 -29.97
CA VAL A 407 14.09 10.50 -29.38
C VAL A 407 14.68 11.54 -28.44
N VAL A 408 14.81 12.78 -28.91
CA VAL A 408 15.38 13.90 -28.16
C VAL A 408 14.29 14.79 -27.55
N GLN A 409 13.16 14.95 -28.24
CA GLN A 409 12.06 15.81 -27.81
C GLN A 409 10.71 15.06 -27.82
N GLY A 410 9.95 15.21 -26.74
CA GLY A 410 8.58 14.70 -26.62
C GLY A 410 7.56 15.69 -27.18
N GLY A 411 6.44 15.18 -27.69
CA GLY A 411 5.30 15.98 -28.19
C GLY A 411 4.00 15.72 -27.42
N SER A 412 4.08 15.29 -26.15
CA SER A 412 2.89 15.06 -25.32
C SER A 412 2.51 16.33 -24.57
N THR A 413 1.22 16.64 -24.52
CA THR A 413 0.68 17.82 -23.83
C THR A 413 0.43 17.53 -22.35
N ILE A 414 0.27 18.57 -21.52
CA ILE A 414 -0.10 18.41 -20.10
C ILE A 414 -1.43 17.63 -19.97
N THR A 415 -2.42 17.94 -20.80
CA THR A 415 -3.72 17.25 -20.81
C THR A 415 -3.58 15.76 -21.11
N GLN A 416 -2.70 15.38 -22.05
CA GLN A 416 -2.40 13.97 -22.30
C GLN A 416 -1.72 13.30 -21.10
N GLN A 417 -0.89 14.02 -20.35
CA GLN A 417 -0.26 13.49 -19.15
C GLN A 417 -1.28 13.27 -18.01
N VAL A 418 -2.24 14.17 -17.83
CA VAL A 418 -3.34 14.02 -16.87
C VAL A 418 -4.17 12.78 -17.19
N VAL A 419 -4.63 12.66 -18.44
CA VAL A 419 -5.40 11.50 -18.91
C VAL A 419 -4.63 10.19 -18.73
N LYS A 420 -3.33 10.18 -19.08
CA LYS A 420 -2.49 9.01 -18.94
C LYS A 420 -2.40 8.54 -17.48
N ARG A 421 -2.41 9.47 -16.52
CA ARG A 421 -2.30 9.16 -15.09
C ARG A 421 -3.63 8.74 -14.48
N LEU A 422 -4.71 9.47 -14.79
CA LEU A 422 -6.00 9.28 -14.13
C LEU A 422 -6.87 8.20 -14.78
N LEU A 423 -6.75 7.98 -16.09
CA LEU A 423 -7.77 7.23 -16.85
C LEU A 423 -7.24 5.98 -17.56
N LEU A 424 -5.92 5.77 -17.62
CA LEU A 424 -5.32 4.74 -18.46
C LEU A 424 -4.27 3.92 -17.71
N THR A 425 -4.20 2.64 -18.05
CA THR A 425 -3.22 1.72 -17.45
C THR A 425 -1.80 1.91 -18.00
N ALA A 426 -0.80 1.42 -17.27
CA ALA A 426 0.62 1.70 -17.54
C ALA A 426 1.19 1.07 -18.83
N GLN A 427 0.46 0.17 -19.51
CA GLN A 427 0.95 -0.57 -20.67
C GLN A 427 1.33 0.34 -21.85
N ARG A 428 2.53 0.16 -22.42
CA ARG A 428 3.02 0.95 -23.55
C ARG A 428 2.52 0.35 -24.87
N SER A 429 1.38 0.81 -25.35
CA SER A 429 0.88 0.47 -26.69
C SER A 429 0.58 1.73 -27.53
N TYR A 430 0.68 1.62 -28.86
CA TYR A 430 0.24 2.68 -29.77
C TYR A 430 -1.27 2.93 -29.65
N ALA A 431 -2.04 1.87 -29.39
CA ALA A 431 -3.47 1.93 -29.05
C ALA A 431 -3.72 2.88 -27.87
N ARG A 432 -2.99 2.70 -26.76
CA ARG A 432 -3.08 3.60 -25.60
C ARG A 432 -2.79 5.03 -25.98
N LYS A 433 -1.78 5.30 -26.81
CA LYS A 433 -1.44 6.69 -27.20
C LYS A 433 -2.54 7.36 -28.03
N ILE A 434 -3.28 6.60 -28.81
CA ILE A 434 -4.49 7.08 -29.51
C ILE A 434 -5.63 7.31 -28.51
N LYS A 435 -5.84 6.41 -27.54
CA LYS A 435 -6.80 6.59 -26.44
C LYS A 435 -6.48 7.87 -25.63
N GLU A 436 -5.22 8.08 -25.25
CA GLU A 436 -4.71 9.29 -24.57
C GLU A 436 -5.10 10.56 -25.34
N ALA A 437 -4.87 10.57 -26.66
CA ALA A 437 -5.17 11.70 -27.52
C ALA A 437 -6.68 12.00 -27.57
N ILE A 438 -7.53 10.98 -27.75
CA ILE A 438 -8.99 11.13 -27.82
C ILE A 438 -9.54 11.61 -26.48
N LEU A 439 -9.13 10.97 -25.39
CA LEU A 439 -9.56 11.31 -24.04
C LEU A 439 -9.06 12.71 -23.64
N ALA A 440 -7.86 13.12 -24.05
CA ALA A 440 -7.34 14.47 -23.79
C ALA A 440 -8.18 15.54 -24.48
N SER A 441 -8.55 15.35 -25.74
CA SER A 441 -9.44 16.30 -26.42
C SER A 441 -10.83 16.36 -25.77
N ARG A 442 -11.39 15.22 -25.34
CA ARG A 442 -12.68 15.19 -24.63
C ARG A 442 -12.61 15.83 -23.25
N LEU A 443 -11.47 15.69 -22.56
CA LEU A 443 -11.26 16.30 -21.26
C LEU A 443 -11.36 17.83 -21.33
N GLU A 444 -10.77 18.45 -22.34
CA GLU A 444 -10.84 19.91 -22.52
C GLU A 444 -12.21 20.43 -22.99
N GLU A 445 -13.12 19.54 -23.41
CA GLU A 445 -14.52 19.93 -23.68
C GLU A 445 -15.32 20.09 -22.37
N ILE A 446 -14.83 19.51 -21.27
CA ILE A 446 -15.55 19.42 -19.99
C ILE A 446 -14.89 20.32 -18.93
N LEU A 447 -13.56 20.36 -18.89
CA LEU A 447 -12.79 21.17 -17.96
C LEU A 447 -12.11 22.34 -18.66
N THR A 448 -11.98 23.43 -17.91
CA THR A 448 -11.15 24.57 -18.28
C THR A 448 -9.66 24.22 -18.22
N LYS A 449 -8.83 25.01 -18.91
CA LYS A 449 -7.37 24.87 -18.89
C LYS A 449 -6.79 24.99 -17.49
N ASP A 450 -7.35 25.90 -16.69
CA ASP A 450 -6.89 26.13 -15.32
C ASP A 450 -7.21 24.93 -14.42
N GLU A 451 -8.39 24.31 -14.55
CA GLU A 451 -8.73 23.08 -13.82
C GLU A 451 -7.81 21.92 -14.22
N ILE A 452 -7.53 21.72 -15.51
CA ILE A 452 -6.62 20.67 -15.99
C ILE A 452 -5.21 20.90 -15.45
N LEU A 453 -4.75 22.15 -15.45
CA LEU A 453 -3.44 22.50 -14.93
C LEU A 453 -3.37 22.31 -13.42
N ALA A 454 -4.41 22.69 -12.68
CA ALA A 454 -4.52 22.46 -11.24
C ALA A 454 -4.43 20.97 -10.91
N ILE A 455 -5.19 20.12 -11.62
CA ILE A 455 -5.12 18.66 -11.48
C ILE A 455 -3.70 18.17 -11.78
N TYR A 456 -3.11 18.61 -12.89
CA TYR A 456 -1.75 18.20 -13.26
C TYR A 456 -0.72 18.53 -12.17
N LEU A 457 -0.76 19.76 -11.65
CA LEU A 457 0.19 20.25 -10.65
C LEU A 457 -0.02 19.60 -9.28
N ASN A 458 -1.21 19.09 -8.97
CA ASN A 458 -1.48 18.33 -7.75
C ASN A 458 -1.24 16.81 -7.90
N GLU A 459 -1.27 16.27 -9.13
CA GLU A 459 -1.11 14.83 -9.41
C GLU A 459 0.31 14.40 -9.82
N ILE A 460 1.13 15.33 -10.29
CA ILE A 460 2.42 14.98 -10.84
C ILE A 460 3.35 14.45 -9.73
N PHE A 461 3.89 13.24 -9.92
CA PHE A 461 4.89 12.67 -9.04
C PHE A 461 6.24 13.34 -9.31
N LEU A 462 6.85 13.91 -8.27
CA LEU A 462 8.05 14.73 -8.35
C LEU A 462 9.24 14.13 -7.60
N GLY A 463 9.13 12.88 -7.13
CA GLY A 463 10.19 12.19 -6.40
C GLY A 463 10.11 12.43 -4.89
N ALA A 464 10.88 11.65 -4.11
CA ALA A 464 10.88 11.70 -2.64
C ALA A 464 9.45 11.66 -2.04
N ASN A 465 8.60 10.75 -2.53
CA ASN A 465 7.18 10.61 -2.17
C ASN A 465 6.32 11.86 -2.38
N SER A 466 6.80 12.86 -3.11
CA SER A 466 6.10 14.12 -3.36
C SER A 466 5.15 13.97 -4.53
N TYR A 467 3.85 13.95 -4.25
CA TYR A 467 2.79 13.99 -5.25
C TYR A 467 2.20 15.41 -5.27
N GLY A 468 2.44 16.10 -6.38
CA GLY A 468 2.07 17.50 -6.56
C GLY A 468 3.14 18.49 -6.08
N VAL A 469 3.01 19.72 -6.57
CA VAL A 469 4.02 20.78 -6.41
C VAL A 469 4.13 21.29 -4.97
N GLU A 470 3.05 21.29 -4.20
CA GLU A 470 3.06 21.68 -2.79
C GLU A 470 3.84 20.67 -1.94
N ALA A 471 3.61 19.37 -2.14
CA ALA A 471 4.41 18.32 -1.50
C ALA A 471 5.89 18.44 -1.85
N ALA A 472 6.22 18.73 -3.12
CA ALA A 472 7.60 18.92 -3.55
C ALA A 472 8.26 20.16 -2.91
N ALA A 473 7.53 21.28 -2.78
CA ALA A 473 8.03 22.47 -2.10
C ALA A 473 8.40 22.18 -0.64
N ARG A 474 7.53 21.44 0.06
CA ARG A 474 7.74 21.04 1.46
C ARG A 474 8.90 20.05 1.60
N ASN A 475 8.96 19.04 0.75
CA ASN A 475 9.94 17.95 0.87
C ASN A 475 11.34 18.33 0.38
N TYR A 476 11.47 19.27 -0.58
CA TYR A 476 12.77 19.69 -1.11
C TYR A 476 13.30 20.98 -0.48
N PHE A 477 12.42 21.90 -0.06
CA PHE A 477 12.83 23.25 0.35
C PHE A 477 12.22 23.75 1.66
N ALA A 478 11.49 22.89 2.39
CA ALA A 478 10.84 23.23 3.66
C ALA A 478 9.99 24.52 3.57
N THR A 479 9.34 24.74 2.43
CA THR A 479 8.54 25.93 2.12
C THR A 479 7.24 25.55 1.41
N THR A 480 6.40 26.53 1.09
CA THR A 480 5.16 26.37 0.34
C THR A 480 5.35 26.77 -1.13
N SER A 481 4.49 26.25 -2.01
CA SER A 481 4.63 26.43 -3.46
C SER A 481 4.47 27.87 -3.97
N ASP A 482 3.88 28.78 -3.18
CA ASP A 482 3.81 30.22 -3.43
C ASP A 482 5.11 30.98 -3.11
N GLN A 483 5.95 30.43 -2.23
CA GLN A 483 7.16 31.08 -1.71
C GLN A 483 8.46 30.64 -2.40
N LEU A 484 8.36 29.80 -3.43
CA LEU A 484 9.52 29.30 -4.16
C LEU A 484 10.24 30.39 -4.96
N SER A 485 11.57 30.40 -4.91
CA SER A 485 12.41 31.21 -5.80
C SER A 485 12.32 30.74 -7.25
N LEU A 486 12.74 31.58 -8.20
CA LEU A 486 12.79 31.19 -9.62
C LEU A 486 13.68 29.95 -9.84
N ALA A 487 14.81 29.87 -9.12
CA ALA A 487 15.72 28.74 -9.17
C ALA A 487 15.02 27.45 -8.67
N GLN A 488 14.34 27.52 -7.54
CA GLN A 488 13.59 26.39 -6.96
C GLN A 488 12.44 25.95 -7.87
N CYS A 489 11.70 26.91 -8.45
CA CYS A 489 10.64 26.65 -9.41
C CYS A 489 11.15 25.86 -10.63
N ALA A 490 12.28 26.30 -11.20
CA ALA A 490 12.89 25.65 -12.35
C ALA A 490 13.41 24.24 -12.03
N LEU A 491 13.87 24.00 -10.80
CA LEU A 491 14.28 22.66 -10.38
C LEU A 491 13.06 21.72 -10.35
N ILE A 492 12.00 22.12 -9.62
CA ILE A 492 10.79 21.30 -9.45
C ILE A 492 10.13 21.01 -10.80
N ALA A 493 9.97 22.01 -11.66
CA ALA A 493 9.44 21.85 -13.02
C ALA A 493 10.31 20.96 -13.92
N GLY A 494 11.57 20.73 -13.54
CA GLY A 494 12.47 19.82 -14.24
C GLY A 494 12.23 18.34 -13.96
N LEU A 495 11.70 18.01 -12.78
CA LEU A 495 11.57 16.65 -12.25
C LEU A 495 10.59 15.73 -13.00
N PRO A 496 9.44 16.18 -13.56
CA PRO A 496 8.41 15.29 -14.13
C PRO A 496 8.90 14.27 -15.15
N LYS A 497 9.93 14.63 -15.94
CA LYS A 497 10.49 13.77 -16.99
C LYS A 497 11.09 12.47 -16.43
N ALA A 498 11.76 12.54 -15.28
CA ALA A 498 12.35 11.37 -14.62
C ALA A 498 12.52 11.65 -13.11
N PRO A 499 11.42 11.64 -12.32
CA PRO A 499 11.41 12.16 -10.96
C PRO A 499 12.41 11.46 -10.03
N THR A 500 12.57 10.14 -10.18
CA THR A 500 13.55 9.36 -9.40
C THR A 500 14.99 9.65 -9.81
N SER A 501 15.27 9.77 -11.11
CA SER A 501 16.64 9.98 -11.63
C SER A 501 17.12 11.42 -11.50
N TYR A 502 16.20 12.39 -11.51
CA TYR A 502 16.48 13.80 -11.31
C TYR A 502 16.25 14.24 -9.87
N ASN A 503 16.02 13.31 -8.94
CA ASN A 503 15.89 13.63 -7.52
C ASN A 503 17.21 14.24 -7.00
N PRO A 504 17.20 15.49 -6.49
CA PRO A 504 18.42 16.17 -6.02
C PRO A 504 19.11 15.47 -4.85
N TYR A 505 18.37 14.69 -4.05
CA TYR A 505 18.95 13.88 -2.96
C TYR A 505 19.79 12.69 -3.47
N VAL A 506 19.48 12.22 -4.68
CA VAL A 506 20.14 11.04 -5.29
C VAL A 506 21.16 11.46 -6.35
N ASN A 507 20.81 12.43 -7.20
CA ASN A 507 21.64 12.88 -8.31
C ASN A 507 21.56 14.42 -8.47
N PRO A 508 22.35 15.17 -7.68
CA PRO A 508 22.31 16.64 -7.70
C PRO A 508 22.80 17.23 -9.03
N GLU A 509 23.76 16.57 -9.71
CA GLU A 509 24.27 17.06 -11.00
C GLU A 509 23.19 16.98 -12.09
N ALA A 510 22.51 15.84 -12.24
CA ALA A 510 21.45 15.69 -13.22
C ALA A 510 20.24 16.60 -12.91
N ALA A 511 19.92 16.80 -11.63
CA ALA A 511 18.90 17.75 -11.21
C ALA A 511 19.28 19.19 -11.60
N LYS A 512 20.55 19.59 -11.41
CA LYS A 512 21.07 20.91 -11.80
C LYS A 512 21.05 21.11 -13.31
N GLU A 513 21.48 20.13 -14.10
CA GLU A 513 21.39 20.19 -15.57
C GLU A 513 19.95 20.39 -16.03
N ARG A 514 19.01 19.70 -15.38
CA ARG A 514 17.59 19.82 -15.70
C ARG A 514 17.02 21.18 -15.30
N GLN A 515 17.44 21.73 -14.15
CA GLN A 515 17.11 23.11 -13.75
C GLN A 515 17.59 24.13 -14.79
N VAL A 516 18.85 24.01 -15.24
CA VAL A 516 19.45 24.89 -16.26
C VAL A 516 18.63 24.85 -17.55
N TYR A 517 18.21 23.65 -17.97
CA TYR A 517 17.33 23.50 -19.13
C TYR A 517 16.02 24.28 -18.98
N VAL A 518 15.34 24.19 -17.84
CA VAL A 518 14.06 24.88 -17.61
C VAL A 518 14.25 26.40 -17.62
N LEU A 519 15.28 26.91 -16.94
CA LEU A 519 15.61 28.34 -16.96
C LEU A 519 15.90 28.84 -18.38
N GLY A 520 16.67 28.08 -19.16
CA GLY A 520 16.94 28.40 -20.56
C GLY A 520 15.67 28.45 -21.41
N ARG A 521 14.73 27.52 -21.19
CA ARG A 521 13.43 27.51 -21.87
C ARG A 521 12.57 28.72 -21.50
N MET A 522 12.54 29.11 -20.23
CA MET A 522 11.82 30.31 -19.78
C MET A 522 12.40 31.59 -20.38
N LEU A 523 13.73 31.67 -20.54
CA LEU A 523 14.41 32.79 -21.19
C LEU A 523 14.12 32.84 -22.70
N GLU A 524 14.17 31.69 -23.39
CA GLU A 524 13.84 31.57 -24.83
C GLU A 524 12.41 32.00 -25.16
N LEU A 525 11.48 31.82 -24.21
CA LEU A 525 10.09 32.24 -24.32
C LEU A 525 9.87 33.70 -23.88
N GLU A 526 10.93 34.41 -23.49
CA GLU A 526 10.89 35.78 -22.97
C GLU A 526 10.02 35.93 -21.70
N TRP A 527 9.86 34.84 -20.92
CA TRP A 527 9.08 34.85 -19.68
C TRP A 527 9.88 35.30 -18.46
N ILE A 528 11.21 35.28 -18.57
CA ILE A 528 12.19 35.84 -17.64
C ILE A 528 13.24 36.64 -18.42
N THR A 529 13.90 37.56 -17.75
CA THR A 529 15.02 38.34 -18.29
C THR A 529 16.35 37.59 -18.19
N GLN A 530 17.37 38.01 -18.95
CA GLN A 530 18.71 37.47 -18.83
C GLN A 530 19.29 37.66 -17.42
N GLU A 531 18.97 38.78 -16.77
CA GLU A 531 19.41 39.10 -15.41
C GLU A 531 18.81 38.14 -14.38
N GLU A 532 17.51 37.85 -14.48
CA GLU A 532 16.82 36.86 -13.63
C GLU A 532 17.33 35.43 -13.88
N HIS A 533 17.57 35.08 -15.15
CA HIS A 533 18.15 33.79 -15.52
C HIS A 533 19.54 33.59 -14.87
N ASP A 534 20.43 34.57 -15.01
CA ASP A 534 21.79 34.47 -14.48
C ASP A 534 21.80 34.48 -12.95
N ALA A 535 20.91 35.25 -12.32
CA ALA A 535 20.70 35.24 -10.87
C ALA A 535 20.21 33.87 -10.36
N ALA A 536 19.21 33.28 -11.01
CA ALA A 536 18.65 31.97 -10.64
C ALA A 536 19.67 30.83 -10.85
N LEU A 537 20.54 30.93 -11.86
CA LEU A 537 21.61 29.95 -12.05
C LEU A 537 22.66 29.99 -10.94
N ALA A 538 22.98 31.20 -10.45
CA ALA A 538 23.98 31.45 -9.41
C ALA A 538 23.44 31.19 -7.99
N GLU A 539 22.13 31.07 -7.81
CA GLU A 539 21.50 30.78 -6.52
C GLU A 539 21.90 29.38 -6.00
N PRO A 540 22.53 29.29 -4.81
CA PRO A 540 22.79 28.01 -4.17
C PRO A 540 21.48 27.45 -3.60
N LEU A 541 21.10 26.25 -4.04
CA LEU A 541 19.93 25.55 -3.53
C LEU A 541 20.29 24.75 -2.28
N ALA A 542 19.66 25.10 -1.16
CA ALA A 542 19.75 24.32 0.08
C ALA A 542 18.54 23.39 0.16
N PHE A 543 18.78 22.08 0.32
CA PHE A 543 17.73 21.08 0.39
C PHE A 543 17.43 20.76 1.85
N HIS A 544 16.20 21.08 2.26
CA HIS A 544 15.68 20.82 3.59
C HIS A 544 14.24 20.34 3.43
N HIS A 545 13.85 19.32 4.18
CA HIS A 545 12.45 18.91 4.24
C HIS A 545 11.76 19.64 5.38
N MET A 546 10.47 19.93 5.20
CA MET A 546 9.60 20.40 6.28
C MET A 546 9.56 19.33 7.37
N GLU A 547 9.61 19.75 8.63
CA GLU A 547 9.62 18.83 9.77
C GLU A 547 8.36 17.94 9.75
N ASP A 548 8.56 16.63 9.78
CA ASP A 548 7.48 15.63 9.86
C ASP A 548 7.49 15.03 11.28
N PRO A 549 6.50 15.35 12.14
CA PRO A 549 6.44 14.83 13.50
C PRO A 549 6.11 13.34 13.57
N SER A 550 5.74 12.72 12.45
CA SER A 550 5.35 11.31 12.39
C SER A 550 6.45 10.40 12.92
N TRP A 551 6.05 9.42 13.74
CA TRP A 551 6.94 8.38 14.27
C TRP A 551 8.06 8.89 15.18
N GLN A 552 8.00 10.15 15.61
CA GLN A 552 8.91 10.73 16.59
C GLN A 552 8.29 10.59 18.00
N LEU A 553 7.94 11.71 18.64
CA LEU A 553 7.26 11.73 19.93
C LEU A 553 5.87 11.09 19.81
N GLY A 554 5.61 10.05 20.61
CA GLY A 554 4.32 9.36 20.59
C GLY A 554 4.16 8.34 19.46
N ALA A 555 5.24 7.80 18.89
CA ALA A 555 5.17 6.82 17.80
C ALA A 555 4.28 5.60 18.10
N TYR A 556 4.40 5.01 19.30
CA TYR A 556 3.50 3.92 19.74
C TYR A 556 2.04 4.36 19.84
N TYR A 557 1.79 5.62 20.23
CA TYR A 557 0.44 6.18 20.31
C TYR A 557 -0.15 6.34 18.90
N LEU A 558 0.63 6.93 17.97
CA LEU A 558 0.23 7.11 16.58
C LEU A 558 -0.10 5.77 15.89
N GLU A 559 0.70 4.73 16.14
CA GLU A 559 0.43 3.39 15.63
C GLU A 559 -0.88 2.81 16.18
N GLU A 560 -1.18 2.97 17.48
CA GLU A 560 -2.46 2.50 18.03
C GLU A 560 -3.65 3.31 17.52
N VAL A 561 -3.46 4.61 17.23
CA VAL A 561 -4.48 5.43 16.54
C VAL A 561 -4.72 4.88 15.14
N ARG A 562 -3.67 4.58 14.37
CA ARG A 562 -3.80 3.98 13.03
C ARG A 562 -4.57 2.66 13.08
N ARG A 563 -4.21 1.76 13.99
CA ARG A 563 -4.91 0.48 14.19
C ARG A 563 -6.37 0.68 14.59
N TRP A 564 -6.63 1.58 15.54
CA TRP A 564 -7.98 1.91 15.97
C TRP A 564 -8.83 2.44 14.80
N LEU A 565 -8.28 3.30 13.94
CA LEU A 565 -8.99 3.80 12.76
C LEU A 565 -9.33 2.66 11.79
N ILE A 566 -8.41 1.72 11.54
CA ILE A 566 -8.66 0.57 10.64
C ILE A 566 -9.84 -0.26 11.16
N GLU A 567 -9.87 -0.50 12.46
CA GLU A 567 -10.90 -1.31 13.12
C GLU A 567 -12.26 -0.58 13.21
N ASN A 568 -12.28 0.76 13.25
CA ASN A 568 -13.50 1.55 13.48
C ASN A 568 -14.08 2.19 12.21
N LEU A 569 -13.28 2.43 11.17
CA LEU A 569 -13.74 3.00 9.89
C LEU A 569 -14.19 1.92 8.89
N THR A 570 -14.82 0.86 9.37
CA THR A 570 -15.39 -0.19 8.52
C THR A 570 -16.77 0.21 7.99
N GLU A 571 -17.17 -0.36 6.86
CA GLU A 571 -18.50 -0.13 6.29
C GLU A 571 -19.61 -0.50 7.29
N GLU A 572 -19.45 -1.62 8.01
CA GLU A 572 -20.39 -2.06 9.04
C GLU A 572 -20.56 -1.01 10.16
N ASN A 573 -19.46 -0.51 10.71
CA ASN A 573 -19.49 0.43 11.84
C ASN A 573 -20.06 1.80 11.45
N LEU A 574 -19.77 2.28 10.24
CA LEU A 574 -20.21 3.58 9.75
C LEU A 574 -21.64 3.55 9.22
N SER A 575 -22.04 2.49 8.52
CA SER A 575 -23.42 2.33 8.04
C SER A 575 -24.43 2.25 9.20
N ALA A 576 -24.05 1.64 10.32
CA ALA A 576 -24.84 1.65 11.55
C ALA A 576 -25.09 3.07 12.11
N GLN A 577 -24.21 4.02 11.78
CA GLN A 577 -24.29 5.44 12.17
C GLN A 577 -24.89 6.32 11.04
N GLY A 578 -25.23 5.73 9.89
CA GLY A 578 -25.75 6.46 8.73
C GLY A 578 -24.70 7.28 7.99
N VAL A 579 -23.42 6.93 8.13
CA VAL A 579 -22.29 7.56 7.44
C VAL A 579 -21.83 6.66 6.29
N THR A 580 -21.57 7.25 5.13
CA THR A 580 -21.03 6.56 3.95
C THR A 580 -19.76 7.28 3.51
N LEU A 581 -18.70 6.52 3.26
CA LEU A 581 -17.43 7.02 2.75
C LEU A 581 -17.14 6.43 1.37
N ASP A 582 -16.27 7.10 0.61
CA ASP A 582 -15.80 6.62 -0.69
C ASP A 582 -14.92 5.36 -0.57
N SER A 583 -14.25 5.20 0.58
CA SER A 583 -13.47 4.01 0.93
C SER A 583 -13.53 3.76 2.45
N TYR A 584 -13.21 2.54 2.88
CA TYR A 584 -13.30 2.09 4.27
C TYR A 584 -11.98 1.46 4.73
N GLY A 585 -11.83 1.28 6.05
CA GLY A 585 -10.71 0.60 6.67
C GLY A 585 -9.37 1.29 6.36
N GLU A 586 -8.42 0.51 5.82
CA GLU A 586 -7.07 1.00 5.54
C GLU A 586 -7.03 2.08 4.44
N ASP A 587 -7.82 1.92 3.37
CA ASP A 587 -7.84 2.88 2.26
C ASP A 587 -8.41 4.23 2.71
N ALA A 588 -9.44 4.22 3.58
CA ALA A 588 -10.01 5.44 4.14
C ALA A 588 -8.96 6.33 4.81
N ILE A 589 -8.04 5.70 5.55
CA ILE A 589 -7.03 6.38 6.35
C ILE A 589 -5.94 7.00 5.49
N TYR A 590 -5.58 6.35 4.38
CA TYR A 590 -4.48 6.81 3.54
C TYR A 590 -4.89 7.68 2.37
N GLU A 591 -6.19 7.79 2.09
CA GLU A 591 -6.69 8.42 0.86
C GLU A 591 -7.72 9.53 1.10
N LEU A 592 -8.47 9.54 2.20
CA LEU A 592 -9.57 10.50 2.40
C LEU A 592 -9.17 11.82 3.08
N GLY A 593 -7.92 11.96 3.54
CA GLY A 593 -7.45 13.22 4.13
C GLY A 593 -8.12 13.55 5.46
N LEU A 594 -8.29 12.52 6.29
CA LEU A 594 -8.99 12.61 7.56
C LEU A 594 -8.27 13.56 8.52
N GLN A 595 -9.03 14.34 9.29
CA GLN A 595 -8.52 15.06 10.45
C GLN A 595 -8.89 14.29 11.71
N VAL A 596 -7.89 13.69 12.35
CA VAL A 596 -8.07 12.78 13.48
C VAL A 596 -7.62 13.49 14.75
N HIS A 597 -8.55 13.86 15.64
CA HIS A 597 -8.22 14.45 16.93
C HIS A 597 -8.15 13.38 18.01
N THR A 598 -7.02 13.35 18.72
CA THR A 598 -6.70 12.35 19.72
C THR A 598 -6.70 12.92 21.14
N ALA A 599 -6.68 12.03 22.12
CA ALA A 599 -6.62 12.36 23.53
C ALA A 599 -5.21 12.67 24.05
N VAL A 600 -4.15 12.39 23.26
CA VAL A 600 -2.76 12.51 23.71
C VAL A 600 -2.43 13.95 24.12
N ASP A 601 -1.71 14.08 25.22
CA ASP A 601 -1.08 15.32 25.64
C ASP A 601 0.43 15.17 25.43
N LEU A 602 1.00 15.93 24.50
CA LEU A 602 2.42 15.78 24.13
C LEU A 602 3.36 16.09 25.31
N THR A 603 2.94 16.88 26.30
CA THR A 603 3.72 17.11 27.52
C THR A 603 3.76 15.86 28.38
N HIS A 604 2.61 15.20 28.56
CA HIS A 604 2.56 13.92 29.28
C HIS A 604 3.26 12.80 28.51
N GLN A 605 3.12 12.75 27.18
CA GLN A 605 3.77 11.76 26.33
C GLN A 605 5.30 11.87 26.42
N ALA A 606 5.86 13.08 26.30
CA ALA A 606 7.31 13.30 26.41
C ALA A 606 7.84 12.90 27.79
N ALA A 607 7.12 13.27 28.86
CA ALA A 607 7.48 12.86 30.21
C ALA A 607 7.42 11.35 30.41
N ALA A 608 6.44 10.67 29.80
CA ALA A 608 6.28 9.22 29.87
C ALA A 608 7.40 8.48 29.13
N GLU A 609 7.75 8.91 27.92
CA GLU A 609 8.85 8.33 27.13
C GLU A 609 10.19 8.52 27.81
N HIS A 610 10.46 9.73 28.29
CA HIS A 610 11.68 10.02 29.05
C HIS A 610 11.79 9.16 30.32
N ALA A 611 10.72 9.08 31.12
CA ALA A 611 10.71 8.27 32.33
C ALA A 611 10.86 6.76 32.04
N MET A 612 10.29 6.28 30.93
CA MET A 612 10.45 4.88 30.50
C MET A 612 11.90 4.61 30.08
N ARG A 613 12.47 5.47 29.23
CA ARG A 613 13.85 5.39 28.76
C ARG A 613 14.84 5.35 29.93
N GLU A 614 14.83 6.38 30.78
CA GLU A 614 15.70 6.44 31.96
C GLU A 614 15.48 5.24 32.90
N GLY A 615 14.23 4.84 33.09
CA GLY A 615 13.86 3.71 33.94
C GLY A 615 14.47 2.40 33.46
N LEU A 616 14.42 2.13 32.16
CA LEU A 616 14.96 0.92 31.52
C LEU A 616 16.49 0.94 31.43
N GLU A 617 17.10 2.10 31.16
CA GLU A 617 18.56 2.28 31.18
C GLU A 617 19.12 2.05 32.59
N ALA A 618 18.54 2.68 33.60
CA ALA A 618 18.92 2.45 35.00
C ALA A 618 18.67 1.00 35.43
N SER A 619 17.64 0.35 34.89
CA SER A 619 17.38 -1.08 35.08
C SER A 619 18.53 -1.93 34.51
N THR A 620 18.98 -1.60 33.30
CA THR A 620 20.06 -2.30 32.60
C THR A 620 21.37 -2.14 33.36
N GLN A 621 21.72 -0.92 33.76
CA GLN A 621 22.92 -0.66 34.55
C GLN A 621 22.91 -1.38 35.91
N ARG A 622 21.73 -1.52 36.56
CA ARG A 622 21.60 -2.33 37.78
C ARG A 622 21.88 -3.81 37.54
N ARG A 623 21.58 -4.35 36.36
CA ARG A 623 21.83 -5.78 36.04
C ARG A 623 23.27 -6.07 35.61
N GLY A 624 24.04 -5.03 35.28
CA GLY A 624 25.45 -5.16 34.92
C GLY A 624 25.68 -5.23 33.42
N TRP A 625 26.95 -5.36 33.04
CA TRP A 625 27.42 -5.25 31.66
C TRP A 625 27.28 -6.55 30.88
N GLN A 626 26.52 -6.51 29.79
CA GLN A 626 26.29 -7.69 28.93
C GLN A 626 27.35 -7.88 27.84
N GLY A 627 28.36 -7.01 27.76
CA GLY A 627 29.38 -7.05 26.72
C GLY A 627 29.17 -5.99 25.62
N PRO A 628 30.17 -5.85 24.72
CA PRO A 628 30.13 -4.88 23.63
C PRO A 628 29.09 -5.26 22.57
N VAL A 629 28.67 -4.28 21.76
CA VAL A 629 27.76 -4.48 20.62
C VAL A 629 28.33 -5.50 19.65
N ARG A 630 29.62 -5.37 19.33
CA ARG A 630 30.37 -6.33 18.52
C ARG A 630 31.87 -6.19 18.73
N GLN A 631 32.62 -7.20 18.29
CA GLN A 631 34.08 -7.20 18.24
C GLN A 631 34.53 -7.09 16.78
N LEU A 632 35.31 -6.06 16.47
CA LEU A 632 35.93 -5.87 15.16
C LEU A 632 37.38 -6.36 15.15
N THR A 633 37.83 -6.77 13.97
CA THR A 633 39.24 -7.01 13.65
C THR A 633 39.88 -5.74 13.05
N PRO A 634 41.22 -5.56 13.14
CA PRO A 634 41.88 -4.32 12.70
C PRO A 634 41.63 -3.91 11.24
N ASP A 635 41.40 -4.87 10.35
CA ASP A 635 41.05 -4.65 8.94
C ASP A 635 39.66 -4.02 8.74
N GLN A 636 38.76 -4.15 9.72
CA GLN A 636 37.41 -3.60 9.69
C GLN A 636 37.33 -2.17 10.24
N TYR A 637 38.38 -1.69 10.91
CA TYR A 637 38.39 -0.39 11.58
C TYR A 637 38.20 0.81 10.63
N PRO A 638 38.80 0.84 9.42
CA PRO A 638 38.58 1.93 8.47
C PRO A 638 37.15 1.99 7.96
N THR A 639 36.53 0.83 7.72
CA THR A 639 35.13 0.73 7.26
C THR A 639 34.18 1.29 8.32
N PHE A 640 34.33 0.86 9.57
CA PHE A 640 33.53 1.38 10.68
C PHE A 640 33.70 2.90 10.84
N ALA A 641 34.93 3.41 10.75
CA ALA A 641 35.18 4.85 10.83
C ALA A 641 34.49 5.61 9.68
N ALA A 642 34.54 5.10 8.44
CA ALA A 642 33.84 5.73 7.32
C ALA A 642 32.31 5.73 7.50
N GLU A 643 31.74 4.63 8.01
CA GLU A 643 30.31 4.52 8.31
C GLU A 643 29.87 5.54 9.37
N GLN A 644 30.61 5.65 10.49
CA GLN A 644 30.27 6.60 11.55
C GLN A 644 30.50 8.06 11.14
N GLU A 645 31.52 8.34 10.32
CA GLU A 645 31.75 9.69 9.78
C GLU A 645 30.59 10.13 8.88
N LEU A 646 30.06 9.23 8.05
CA LEU A 646 28.91 9.52 7.21
C LEU A 646 27.68 9.86 8.06
N LEU A 647 27.39 9.05 9.08
CA LEU A 647 26.27 9.29 10.00
C LEU A 647 26.41 10.64 10.71
N LEU A 648 27.56 10.91 11.33
CA LEU A 648 27.82 12.15 12.06
C LEU A 648 27.87 13.39 11.15
N SER A 649 28.26 13.24 9.88
CA SER A 649 28.24 14.36 8.93
C SER A 649 26.81 14.85 8.65
N SER A 650 25.80 13.98 8.81
CA SER A 650 24.39 14.32 8.68
C SER A 650 23.72 14.78 9.97
N THR A 651 24.05 14.17 11.12
CA THR A 651 23.35 14.43 12.40
C THR A 651 24.10 15.40 13.31
N GLY A 652 25.41 15.54 13.14
CA GLY A 652 26.28 16.17 14.13
C GLY A 652 26.38 15.35 15.41
N TYR A 653 26.97 15.97 16.44
CA TYR A 653 27.03 15.43 17.80
C TYR A 653 25.87 15.98 18.61
N ASN A 654 25.07 15.10 19.21
CA ASN A 654 23.95 15.45 20.07
C ASN A 654 24.21 14.90 21.49
N MET A 655 24.01 15.74 22.51
CA MET A 655 24.18 15.36 23.92
C MET A 655 23.16 14.32 24.38
N ASP A 656 21.99 14.28 23.75
CA ASP A 656 20.88 13.40 24.14
C ASP A 656 20.88 12.05 23.37
N GLU A 657 21.79 11.88 22.41
CA GLU A 657 21.90 10.66 21.60
C GLU A 657 23.16 9.87 21.91
N TRP A 658 23.03 8.55 21.82
CA TRP A 658 24.18 7.65 21.97
C TRP A 658 24.80 7.35 20.61
N ILE A 659 26.12 7.36 20.59
CA ILE A 659 26.92 7.08 19.39
C ILE A 659 27.66 5.75 19.55
N GLN A 660 27.87 5.03 18.44
CA GLN A 660 28.74 3.86 18.46
C GLN A 660 30.20 4.29 18.33
N VAL A 661 31.04 3.83 19.25
CA VAL A 661 32.47 4.13 19.25
C VAL A 661 33.30 2.86 19.24
N LEU A 662 34.43 2.90 18.52
CA LEU A 662 35.39 1.82 18.45
C LEU A 662 36.48 2.01 19.48
N VAL A 663 36.64 1.05 20.39
CA VAL A 663 37.74 1.01 21.35
C VAL A 663 39.05 0.71 20.64
N THR A 664 40.01 1.63 20.70
CA THR A 664 41.33 1.49 20.07
C THR A 664 42.40 1.06 21.07
N GLU A 665 42.31 1.53 22.31
CA GLU A 665 43.25 1.23 23.40
C GLU A 665 42.51 1.24 24.74
N VAL A 666 42.93 0.39 25.69
CA VAL A 666 42.34 0.35 27.04
C VAL A 666 43.44 0.29 28.09
N ASN A 667 43.41 1.29 28.97
CA ASN A 667 44.32 1.43 30.10
C ASN A 667 43.54 1.18 31.40
N GLN A 668 44.20 1.19 32.55
CA GLN A 668 43.50 0.96 33.82
C GLN A 668 42.41 2.03 34.09
N ASP A 669 42.72 3.28 33.78
CA ASP A 669 41.88 4.43 34.17
C ASP A 669 40.86 4.84 33.08
N ALA A 670 41.01 4.38 31.84
CA ALA A 670 40.14 4.78 30.73
C ALA A 670 40.28 3.87 29.49
N ALA A 671 39.27 3.90 28.62
CA ALA A 671 39.34 3.41 27.25
C ALA A 671 39.46 4.59 26.26
N HIS A 672 40.40 4.51 25.33
CA HIS A 672 40.51 5.43 24.21
C HIS A 672 39.73 4.87 23.02
N VAL A 673 38.92 5.73 22.42
CA VAL A 673 37.97 5.33 21.37
C VAL A 673 38.09 6.23 20.14
N ARG A 674 37.52 5.76 19.03
CA ARG A 674 37.39 6.49 17.79
C ARG A 674 35.96 6.43 17.27
N VAL A 675 35.46 7.55 16.78
CA VAL A 675 34.18 7.69 16.10
C VAL A 675 34.39 8.57 14.88
N GLY A 676 34.17 8.01 13.69
CA GLY A 676 34.59 8.68 12.46
C GLY A 676 36.08 9.05 12.48
N ASN A 677 36.36 10.31 12.18
CA ASN A 677 37.68 10.92 12.29
C ASN A 677 38.01 11.46 13.68
N ALA A 678 37.03 11.56 14.58
CA ALA A 678 37.22 12.06 15.93
C ALA A 678 37.76 10.98 16.89
N THR A 679 38.50 11.44 17.90
CA THR A 679 38.97 10.60 19.01
C THR A 679 38.16 10.90 20.27
N GLY A 680 38.06 9.95 21.18
CA GLY A 680 37.36 10.13 22.45
C GLY A 680 37.96 9.32 23.59
N VAL A 681 37.51 9.62 24.80
CA VAL A 681 37.94 8.94 26.03
C VAL A 681 36.71 8.57 26.85
N ILE A 682 36.64 7.31 27.26
CA ILE A 682 35.66 6.79 28.22
C ILE A 682 36.38 6.52 29.56
N PRO A 683 36.21 7.36 30.59
CA PRO A 683 36.84 7.16 31.90
C PRO A 683 36.28 5.93 32.63
N VAL A 684 37.11 5.24 33.42
CA VAL A 684 36.67 4.09 34.23
C VAL A 684 35.57 4.45 35.23
N ALA A 685 35.49 5.72 35.64
CA ALA A 685 34.44 6.22 36.54
C ALA A 685 33.02 6.04 35.95
N THR A 686 32.87 6.06 34.62
CA THR A 686 31.58 5.82 33.96
C THR A 686 31.27 4.32 33.80
N MET A 687 32.22 3.45 34.14
CA MET A 687 32.10 1.99 34.04
C MET A 687 31.82 1.33 35.40
N ALA A 688 31.58 2.10 36.45
CA ALA A 688 31.38 1.60 37.82
C ALA A 688 30.26 0.54 37.90
N TRP A 689 29.23 0.67 37.06
CA TRP A 689 28.09 -0.23 36.96
C TRP A 689 28.37 -1.52 36.15
N CYS A 690 29.49 -1.59 35.40
CA CYS A 690 29.79 -2.66 34.44
C CYS A 690 30.29 -3.98 35.07
N ARG A 691 29.69 -4.37 36.19
CA ARG A 691 29.91 -5.68 36.80
C ARG A 691 29.39 -6.81 35.90
N ARG A 692 29.95 -8.00 36.05
CA ARG A 692 29.42 -9.20 35.39
C ARG A 692 28.00 -9.48 35.91
N PRO A 693 26.99 -9.67 35.03
CA PRO A 693 25.63 -9.99 35.44
C PRO A 693 25.59 -11.27 36.27
N ASP A 694 24.95 -11.21 37.45
CA ASP A 694 24.63 -12.36 38.29
C ASP A 694 23.22 -12.18 38.86
N PRO A 695 22.25 -13.02 38.43
CA PRO A 695 20.86 -12.89 38.87
C PRO A 695 20.63 -13.32 40.32
N ASN A 696 21.63 -13.85 41.03
CA ASN A 696 21.49 -14.32 42.42
C ASN A 696 22.11 -13.37 43.45
N VAL A 697 22.76 -12.30 42.99
CA VAL A 697 23.47 -11.36 43.86
C VAL A 697 22.88 -9.96 43.66
N PRO A 698 22.37 -9.34 44.74
CA PRO A 698 21.90 -7.97 44.69
C PRO A 698 22.97 -7.02 44.13
N PRO A 699 22.63 -6.12 43.19
CA PRO A 699 23.56 -5.17 42.59
C PRO A 699 24.41 -4.38 43.59
N GLU A 700 23.83 -4.00 44.73
CA GLU A 700 24.49 -3.26 45.82
C GLU A 700 25.58 -4.04 46.55
N ASN A 701 25.61 -5.37 46.41
CA ASN A 701 26.57 -6.24 47.08
C ASN A 701 27.81 -6.54 46.21
N VAL A 702 27.85 -6.03 44.97
CA VAL A 702 28.97 -6.22 44.04
C VAL A 702 29.82 -4.95 44.00
N ALA A 703 31.14 -5.10 44.18
CA ALA A 703 32.07 -3.99 44.15
C ALA A 703 32.07 -3.29 42.77
N GLU A 704 32.20 -1.97 42.78
CA GLU A 704 32.32 -1.16 41.57
C GLU A 704 33.59 -1.50 40.78
N ILE A 705 33.52 -1.35 39.46
CA ILE A 705 34.69 -1.52 38.58
C ILE A 705 35.62 -0.31 38.73
N THR A 706 36.91 -0.59 38.98
CA THR A 706 37.97 0.43 39.07
C THR A 706 39.10 0.22 38.05
N ASP A 707 38.94 -0.72 37.11
CA ASP A 707 39.92 -1.01 36.05
C ASP A 707 39.20 -1.29 34.73
N ALA A 708 39.32 -0.37 33.77
CA ALA A 708 38.60 -0.43 32.49
C ALA A 708 38.98 -1.67 31.66
N ARG A 709 40.16 -2.26 31.88
CA ARG A 709 40.62 -3.48 31.19
C ARG A 709 39.79 -4.72 31.54
N ASN A 710 39.02 -4.67 32.62
CA ASN A 710 38.10 -5.75 32.99
C ASN A 710 36.75 -5.66 32.25
N VAL A 711 36.48 -4.55 31.56
CA VAL A 711 35.19 -4.28 30.89
C VAL A 711 35.37 -4.26 29.38
N LEU A 712 36.40 -3.55 28.90
CA LEU A 712 36.63 -3.29 27.48
C LEU A 712 37.99 -3.79 27.01
N GLN A 713 38.07 -4.08 25.71
CA GLN A 713 39.30 -4.43 25.01
C GLN A 713 39.35 -3.76 23.63
N PRO A 714 40.55 -3.59 23.05
CA PRO A 714 40.69 -3.09 21.69
C PRO A 714 39.85 -3.88 20.68
N GLY A 715 39.18 -3.16 19.78
CA GLY A 715 38.26 -3.70 18.78
C GLY A 715 36.82 -3.86 19.25
N ASN A 716 36.51 -3.61 20.53
CA ASN A 716 35.11 -3.49 20.96
C ASN A 716 34.43 -2.30 20.29
N VAL A 717 33.21 -2.51 19.81
CA VAL A 717 32.27 -1.43 19.48
C VAL A 717 31.26 -1.34 20.60
N VAL A 718 31.11 -0.14 21.17
CA VAL A 718 30.21 0.13 22.30
C VAL A 718 29.38 1.37 22.06
N TRP A 719 28.24 1.46 22.74
CA TRP A 719 27.48 2.70 22.81
C TRP A 719 28.13 3.65 23.81
N ALA A 720 28.15 4.94 23.47
CA ALA A 720 28.64 5.97 24.35
C ALA A 720 27.80 7.24 24.23
N SER A 721 27.60 7.93 25.35
CA SER A 721 26.97 9.25 25.43
C SER A 721 28.04 10.32 25.61
N LEU A 722 27.76 11.54 25.13
CA LEU A 722 28.59 12.70 25.43
C LEU A 722 28.34 13.17 26.86
N THR A 723 29.43 13.46 27.57
CA THR A 723 29.38 13.99 28.94
C THR A 723 29.59 15.49 29.00
N GLU A 724 30.16 16.06 27.94
CA GLU A 724 30.40 17.48 27.75
C GLU A 724 30.23 17.85 26.28
N GLU A 725 29.88 19.11 26.01
CA GLU A 725 29.77 19.66 24.65
C GLU A 725 31.08 19.47 23.86
N PRO A 726 31.04 18.95 22.63
CA PRO A 726 32.23 18.71 21.83
C PRO A 726 33.03 19.99 21.57
N VAL A 727 34.30 20.00 21.97
CA VAL A 727 35.22 21.08 21.62
C VAL A 727 36.03 20.68 20.38
N PRO A 728 36.06 21.49 19.30
CA PRO A 728 36.81 21.19 18.08
C PRO A 728 38.28 20.85 18.35
N ASP A 729 38.81 19.88 17.60
CA ASP A 729 40.20 19.41 17.69
C ASP A 729 40.63 18.84 19.07
N THR A 730 39.66 18.50 19.94
CA THR A 730 39.92 17.83 21.21
C THR A 730 39.25 16.45 21.28
N PRO A 731 39.77 15.50 22.07
CA PRO A 731 39.10 14.23 22.28
C PRO A 731 37.73 14.41 22.96
N LEU A 732 36.72 13.72 22.46
CA LEU A 732 35.37 13.69 23.03
C LEU A 732 35.37 13.11 24.46
N ALA A 733 34.66 13.75 25.38
CA ALA A 733 34.42 13.26 26.74
C ALA A 733 33.18 12.36 26.75
N LEU A 734 33.36 11.06 26.98
CA LEU A 734 32.32 10.06 26.77
C LEU A 734 32.03 9.22 28.03
N ALA A 735 30.79 8.76 28.18
CA ALA A 735 30.40 7.72 29.14
C ALA A 735 30.01 6.43 28.41
N LEU A 736 30.27 5.28 29.04
CA LEU A 736 29.90 3.97 28.50
C LEU A 736 28.41 3.71 28.72
N GLU A 737 27.71 3.36 27.64
CA GLU A 737 26.28 3.08 27.64
C GLU A 737 25.95 1.69 27.10
N GLN A 738 24.75 1.20 27.40
CA GLN A 738 24.23 -0.08 26.89
C GLN A 738 22.72 0.02 26.67
N LYS A 739 22.29 -0.26 25.44
CA LYS A 739 20.86 -0.31 25.11
C LYS A 739 20.18 -1.39 25.96
N PRO A 740 19.03 -1.08 26.60
CA PRO A 740 18.26 -2.05 27.37
C PRO A 740 17.78 -3.22 26.52
N VAL A 741 18.05 -4.45 26.97
CA VAL A 741 17.34 -5.65 26.50
C VAL A 741 15.99 -5.78 27.21
N ILE A 742 15.94 -5.34 28.47
CA ILE A 742 14.71 -5.28 29.24
C ILE A 742 13.77 -4.22 28.67
N GLN A 743 12.48 -4.54 28.63
CA GLN A 743 11.44 -3.71 28.05
C GLN A 743 10.48 -3.21 29.13
N GLY A 744 9.59 -2.30 28.73
CA GLY A 744 8.54 -1.80 29.59
C GLY A 744 7.40 -1.18 28.80
N ALA A 745 6.36 -0.80 29.53
CA ALA A 745 5.23 -0.08 28.99
C ALA A 745 4.67 0.89 30.02
N LEU A 746 4.08 1.98 29.55
CA LEU A 746 3.38 2.96 30.38
C LEU A 746 2.07 3.36 29.71
N VAL A 747 1.01 3.41 30.52
CA VAL A 747 -0.29 3.94 30.11
C VAL A 747 -0.75 4.95 31.15
N SER A 748 -1.15 6.14 30.70
CA SER A 748 -1.78 7.15 31.54
C SER A 748 -3.17 7.48 31.04
N ILE A 749 -4.16 7.32 31.91
CA ILE A 749 -5.59 7.51 31.63
C ILE A 749 -6.12 8.59 32.57
N GLU A 750 -6.85 9.57 32.04
CA GLU A 750 -7.65 10.48 32.84
C GLU A 750 -8.92 9.76 33.33
N PRO A 751 -9.08 9.51 34.64
CA PRO A 751 -10.23 8.76 35.12
C PRO A 751 -11.55 9.44 34.80
N ALA A 752 -11.61 10.76 34.59
CA ALA A 752 -12.85 11.48 34.34
C ALA A 752 -13.46 11.15 32.95
N THR A 753 -12.61 11.05 31.93
CA THR A 753 -13.01 10.99 30.50
C THR A 753 -12.63 9.67 29.84
N GLY A 754 -11.73 8.89 30.42
CA GLY A 754 -11.15 7.71 29.75
C GLY A 754 -10.04 8.08 28.77
N ASP A 755 -9.73 9.38 28.61
CA ASP A 755 -8.70 9.86 27.71
C ASP A 755 -7.34 9.26 28.06
N VAL A 756 -6.75 8.55 27.10
CA VAL A 756 -5.37 8.09 27.21
C VAL A 756 -4.47 9.26 26.83
N VAL A 757 -3.86 9.90 27.83
CA VAL A 757 -3.07 11.11 27.62
C VAL A 757 -1.59 10.82 27.35
N ALA A 758 -1.13 9.61 27.66
CA ALA A 758 0.20 9.12 27.29
C ALA A 758 0.21 7.59 27.17
N LEU A 759 0.92 7.07 26.18
CA LEU A 759 1.07 5.65 25.90
C LEU A 759 2.48 5.34 25.36
N VAL A 760 3.20 4.46 26.04
CA VAL A 760 4.55 4.03 25.67
C VAL A 760 4.59 2.51 25.61
N GLY A 761 5.02 1.95 24.47
CA GLY A 761 5.01 0.51 24.19
C GLY A 761 6.36 -0.20 24.31
N GLY A 762 7.46 0.52 24.56
CA GLY A 762 8.81 -0.04 24.61
C GLY A 762 9.90 1.02 24.76
N TYR A 763 11.15 0.58 24.70
CA TYR A 763 12.33 1.46 24.78
C TYR A 763 12.57 2.28 23.50
N ASP A 764 12.40 1.65 22.33
CA ASP A 764 12.75 2.20 21.03
C ASP A 764 11.78 1.66 19.98
N PHE A 765 11.01 2.56 19.36
CA PHE A 765 9.97 2.21 18.39
C PHE A 765 10.56 1.70 17.08
N GLU A 766 11.70 2.24 16.64
CA GLU A 766 12.35 1.83 15.39
C GLU A 766 12.90 0.41 15.50
N GLU A 767 13.39 0.02 16.68
CA GLU A 767 13.84 -1.35 16.94
C GLU A 767 12.67 -2.33 17.14
N SER A 768 11.56 -1.89 17.74
CA SER A 768 10.42 -2.75 18.06
C SER A 768 9.09 -1.99 18.09
N GLN A 769 8.27 -2.20 17.05
CA GLN A 769 6.91 -1.66 16.97
C GLN A 769 5.88 -2.45 17.82
N PHE A 770 6.28 -3.54 18.48
CA PHE A 770 5.41 -4.32 19.36
C PHE A 770 4.98 -3.48 20.57
N ASN A 771 3.69 -3.12 20.63
CA ASN A 771 3.20 -2.20 21.65
C ASN A 771 2.84 -2.93 22.95
N ARG A 772 3.77 -2.97 23.90
CA ARG A 772 3.57 -3.67 25.17
C ARG A 772 2.46 -3.07 26.04
N ALA A 773 2.06 -1.82 25.82
CA ALA A 773 0.99 -1.18 26.57
C ALA A 773 -0.39 -1.79 26.28
N THR A 774 -0.62 -2.20 25.03
CA THR A 774 -1.92 -2.71 24.56
C THR A 774 -1.88 -4.20 24.20
N GLN A 775 -0.73 -4.69 23.70
CA GLN A 775 -0.62 -6.03 23.11
C GLN A 775 0.02 -7.07 24.05
N ALA A 776 0.94 -6.67 24.95
CA ALA A 776 1.65 -7.62 25.80
C ALA A 776 0.76 -8.16 26.92
N GLN A 777 0.40 -9.44 26.83
CA GLN A 777 -0.35 -10.15 27.87
C GLN A 777 0.61 -10.65 28.95
N ARG A 778 0.52 -10.08 30.15
CA ARG A 778 1.48 -10.32 31.24
C ARG A 778 0.77 -10.52 32.56
N GLN A 779 1.33 -11.38 33.43
CA GLN A 779 0.72 -11.64 34.73
C GLN A 779 0.88 -10.40 35.63
N PRO A 780 -0.22 -9.81 36.15
CA PRO A 780 -0.16 -8.62 36.99
C PRO A 780 0.31 -8.96 38.41
N GLY A 781 0.35 -10.24 38.75
CA GLY A 781 0.72 -10.74 40.07
C GLY A 781 -0.11 -10.08 41.17
N SER A 782 0.58 -9.59 42.21
CA SER A 782 -0.05 -8.85 43.31
C SER A 782 -0.85 -7.59 42.91
N GLY A 783 -0.75 -7.12 41.66
CA GLY A 783 -1.63 -6.09 41.10
C GLY A 783 -3.09 -6.50 41.01
N PHE A 784 -3.41 -7.80 41.04
CA PHE A 784 -4.79 -8.31 40.98
C PHE A 784 -5.51 -8.30 42.36
N LYS A 785 -4.76 -8.23 43.45
CA LYS A 785 -5.34 -8.34 44.82
C LYS A 785 -6.45 -7.34 45.13
N PRO A 786 -6.43 -6.07 44.66
CA PRO A 786 -7.53 -5.14 44.93
C PRO A 786 -8.89 -5.65 44.47
N PHE A 787 -8.98 -6.42 43.38
CA PHE A 787 -10.21 -7.06 42.92
C PHE A 787 -10.70 -8.12 43.92
N VAL A 788 -9.79 -8.93 44.47
CA VAL A 788 -10.09 -9.92 45.53
C VAL A 788 -10.69 -9.25 46.77
N TYR A 789 -10.03 -8.19 47.26
CA TYR A 789 -10.51 -7.50 48.47
C TYR A 789 -11.78 -6.69 48.22
N SER A 790 -11.94 -6.12 47.02
CA SER A 790 -13.19 -5.50 46.58
C SER A 790 -14.35 -6.52 46.64
N ALA A 791 -14.17 -7.72 46.08
CA ALA A 791 -15.16 -8.78 46.17
C ALA A 791 -15.45 -9.19 47.62
N ALA A 792 -14.41 -9.29 48.46
CA ALA A 792 -14.56 -9.66 49.87
C ALA A 792 -15.42 -8.68 50.67
N PHE A 793 -15.28 -7.37 50.44
CA PHE A 793 -16.04 -6.35 51.18
C PHE A 793 -17.55 -6.40 50.89
N ASP A 794 -17.94 -6.85 49.70
CA ASP A 794 -19.35 -7.06 49.36
C ASP A 794 -19.87 -8.45 49.81
N ASN A 795 -18.97 -9.31 50.31
CA ASN A 795 -19.26 -10.68 50.76
C ASN A 795 -18.99 -10.87 52.27
N GLY A 796 -19.28 -9.85 53.08
CA GLY A 796 -19.31 -9.95 54.53
C GLY A 796 -18.00 -9.66 55.26
N TYR A 797 -16.91 -9.37 54.53
CA TYR A 797 -15.67 -8.92 55.14
C TYR A 797 -15.62 -7.41 55.36
N THR A 798 -14.80 -6.96 56.30
CA THR A 798 -14.48 -5.55 56.51
C THR A 798 -12.96 -5.37 56.57
N ALA A 799 -12.47 -4.13 56.47
CA ALA A 799 -11.05 -3.83 56.64
C ALA A 799 -10.48 -4.27 58.01
N GLY A 800 -11.35 -4.43 59.02
CA GLY A 800 -11.01 -4.90 60.37
C GLY A 800 -11.19 -6.40 60.58
N SER A 801 -11.67 -7.16 59.58
CA SER A 801 -11.78 -8.60 59.68
C SER A 801 -10.39 -9.24 59.84
N VAL A 802 -10.33 -10.27 60.69
CA VAL A 802 -9.10 -11.00 61.01
C VAL A 802 -9.08 -12.31 60.25
N VAL A 803 -7.96 -12.61 59.59
CA VAL A 803 -7.69 -13.87 58.90
C VAL A 803 -6.36 -14.44 59.44
N LEU A 804 -6.30 -15.77 59.58
CA LEU A 804 -5.10 -16.46 60.06
C LEU A 804 -4.14 -16.67 58.89
N ASP A 805 -3.00 -15.97 58.91
CA ASP A 805 -1.93 -16.10 57.90
C ASP A 805 -1.11 -17.38 58.14
N GLU A 806 -1.76 -18.54 58.06
CA GLU A 806 -1.18 -19.86 58.30
C GLU A 806 -0.97 -20.61 56.97
N PRO A 807 0.16 -21.33 56.81
CA PRO A 807 0.41 -22.14 55.62
C PRO A 807 -0.73 -23.13 55.38
N LYS A 808 -1.19 -23.19 54.13
CA LYS A 808 -2.24 -24.10 53.70
C LYS A 808 -1.91 -24.64 52.32
N SER A 809 -2.12 -25.94 52.14
CA SER A 809 -1.87 -26.66 50.91
C SER A 809 -3.18 -26.92 50.19
N TYR A 810 -3.20 -26.72 48.88
CA TYR A 810 -4.36 -26.93 48.02
C TYR A 810 -4.04 -28.01 46.99
N MET A 811 -4.98 -28.91 46.74
CA MET A 811 -4.86 -29.88 45.65
C MET A 811 -5.40 -29.24 44.38
N ASP A 812 -4.57 -29.16 43.34
CA ASP A 812 -5.03 -28.80 42.01
C ASP A 812 -5.93 -29.94 41.47
N PRO A 813 -7.21 -29.66 41.13
CA PRO A 813 -8.15 -30.70 40.71
C PRO A 813 -7.84 -31.27 39.32
N VAL A 814 -7.03 -30.59 38.50
CA VAL A 814 -6.66 -30.98 37.14
C VAL A 814 -5.32 -31.72 37.15
N THR A 815 -4.29 -31.10 37.73
CA THR A 815 -2.92 -31.65 37.70
C THR A 815 -2.66 -32.65 38.83
N MET A 816 -3.54 -32.69 39.85
CA MET A 816 -3.35 -33.47 41.08
C MET A 816 -2.06 -33.13 41.82
N GLN A 817 -1.50 -31.94 41.57
CA GLN A 817 -0.34 -31.41 42.26
C GLN A 817 -0.76 -30.62 43.49
N ILE A 818 0.09 -30.65 44.51
CA ILE A 818 -0.11 -29.85 45.72
C ILE A 818 0.49 -28.46 45.47
N TRP A 819 -0.36 -27.44 45.56
CA TRP A 819 0.04 -26.04 45.53
C TRP A 819 0.07 -25.46 46.95
N GLU A 820 1.22 -24.88 47.32
CA GLU A 820 1.43 -24.26 48.64
C GLU A 820 1.84 -22.79 48.47
N PRO A 821 0.88 -21.84 48.50
CA PRO A 821 1.21 -20.42 48.42
C PRO A 821 2.05 -19.99 49.61
N LYS A 822 3.05 -19.13 49.37
CA LYS A 822 3.92 -18.56 50.38
C LYS A 822 3.88 -17.03 50.34
N ASN A 823 4.05 -16.41 51.50
CA ASN A 823 4.33 -14.97 51.56
C ASN A 823 5.72 -14.67 51.03
N TYR A 824 5.88 -13.53 50.37
CA TYR A 824 7.18 -13.10 49.81
C TYR A 824 8.30 -13.05 50.88
N SER A 825 7.98 -12.63 52.11
CA SER A 825 8.95 -12.62 53.22
C SER A 825 9.31 -14.00 53.77
N GLY A 826 8.64 -15.08 53.33
CA GLY A 826 8.76 -16.43 53.92
C GLY A 826 8.14 -16.57 55.32
N GLU A 827 7.85 -15.47 55.99
CA GLU A 827 7.24 -15.42 57.32
C GLU A 827 5.70 -15.48 57.29
N ASN A 828 5.14 -16.04 58.37
CA ASN A 828 3.69 -16.12 58.65
C ASN A 828 3.32 -15.14 59.76
N TYR A 829 2.20 -14.43 59.61
CA TYR A 829 1.78 -13.37 60.54
C TYR A 829 0.39 -13.63 61.13
N VAL A 830 0.35 -14.24 62.31
CA VAL A 830 -0.92 -14.58 62.97
C VAL A 830 -1.14 -13.71 64.21
N PRO A 831 -2.30 -13.07 64.40
CA PRO A 831 -3.41 -12.83 63.44
C PRO A 831 -3.17 -11.61 62.52
N THR A 832 -3.68 -11.64 61.28
CA THR A 832 -3.56 -10.52 60.31
C THR A 832 -4.92 -9.89 59.98
N LEU A 833 -4.99 -8.56 59.97
CA LEU A 833 -6.16 -7.81 59.50
C LEU A 833 -6.19 -7.76 57.97
N ILE A 834 -7.38 -7.78 57.35
CA ILE A 834 -7.53 -7.62 55.90
C ILE A 834 -6.85 -6.34 55.38
N ARG A 835 -6.99 -5.21 56.10
CA ARG A 835 -6.27 -3.98 55.73
C ARG A 835 -4.76 -4.20 55.64
N THR A 836 -4.19 -4.91 56.61
CA THR A 836 -2.75 -5.18 56.68
C THR A 836 -2.34 -6.14 55.57
N ALA A 837 -3.19 -7.12 55.25
CA ALA A 837 -2.95 -8.08 54.19
C ALA A 837 -2.84 -7.40 52.82
N LEU A 838 -3.74 -6.47 52.48
CA LEU A 838 -3.64 -5.69 51.25
C LEU A 838 -2.44 -4.72 51.27
N VAL A 839 -2.26 -3.96 52.36
CA VAL A 839 -1.18 -2.97 52.51
C VAL A 839 0.22 -3.59 52.41
N LYS A 840 0.41 -4.78 53.00
CA LYS A 840 1.67 -5.53 52.96
C LYS A 840 1.69 -6.60 51.87
N SER A 841 0.67 -6.65 51.02
CA SER A 841 0.54 -7.60 49.92
C SER A 841 0.75 -9.08 50.32
N ARG A 842 0.16 -9.52 51.45
CA ARG A 842 0.28 -10.90 51.95
C ARG A 842 -0.43 -11.90 51.02
N ASN A 843 0.23 -12.99 50.64
CA ASN A 843 -0.28 -13.95 49.65
C ASN A 843 -1.28 -14.90 50.29
N ILE A 844 -0.89 -15.56 51.39
CA ILE A 844 -1.69 -16.61 52.04
C ILE A 844 -3.06 -16.08 52.46
N VAL A 845 -3.12 -14.93 53.15
CA VAL A 845 -4.39 -14.29 53.52
C VAL A 845 -5.28 -13.99 52.31
N THR A 846 -4.69 -13.56 51.19
CA THR A 846 -5.46 -13.25 49.97
C THR A 846 -6.08 -14.52 49.39
N VAL A 847 -5.32 -15.62 49.34
CA VAL A 847 -5.83 -16.92 48.85
C VAL A 847 -6.96 -17.43 49.74
N GLN A 848 -6.80 -17.35 51.07
CA GLN A 848 -7.85 -17.79 52.00
C GLN A 848 -9.13 -16.94 51.89
N VAL A 849 -8.99 -15.62 51.67
CA VAL A 849 -10.15 -14.75 51.42
C VAL A 849 -10.85 -15.18 50.12
N ALA A 850 -10.12 -15.40 49.03
CA ALA A 850 -10.69 -15.86 47.77
C ALA A 850 -11.35 -17.24 47.89
N GLU A 851 -10.75 -18.17 48.63
CA GLU A 851 -11.34 -19.48 48.94
C GLU A 851 -12.67 -19.32 49.69
N SER A 852 -12.72 -18.44 50.69
CA SER A 852 -13.90 -18.27 51.55
C SER A 852 -15.12 -17.69 50.82
N ILE A 853 -14.90 -16.77 49.87
CA ILE A 853 -15.98 -16.12 49.10
C ILE A 853 -16.25 -16.81 47.77
N GLY A 854 -15.43 -17.80 47.40
CA GLY A 854 -15.44 -18.45 46.10
C GLY A 854 -14.65 -17.68 45.05
N ILE A 855 -13.81 -18.39 44.28
CA ILE A 855 -12.97 -17.78 43.25
C ILE A 855 -13.77 -17.20 42.09
N GLN A 856 -14.91 -17.80 41.74
CA GLN A 856 -15.79 -17.26 40.69
C GLN A 856 -16.27 -15.85 41.04
N THR A 857 -16.65 -15.61 42.30
CA THR A 857 -17.03 -14.27 42.80
C THR A 857 -15.93 -13.22 42.60
N VAL A 858 -14.67 -13.64 42.65
CA VAL A 858 -13.51 -12.76 42.41
C VAL A 858 -13.33 -12.48 40.91
N ILE A 859 -13.54 -13.49 40.07
CA ILE A 859 -13.47 -13.37 38.60
C ILE A 859 -14.58 -12.45 38.11
N ASP A 860 -15.83 -12.72 38.50
CA ASP A 860 -17.00 -11.89 38.17
C ASP A 860 -16.78 -10.42 38.62
N ARG A 861 -16.08 -10.22 39.75
CA ARG A 861 -15.71 -8.88 40.22
C ARG A 861 -14.71 -8.20 39.28
N ALA A 862 -13.69 -8.91 38.82
CA ALA A 862 -12.69 -8.34 37.93
C ALA A 862 -13.32 -7.98 36.57
N GLU A 863 -14.12 -8.88 36.00
CA GLU A 863 -14.84 -8.67 34.74
C GLU A 863 -15.82 -7.50 34.82
N SER A 864 -16.63 -7.42 35.89
CA SER A 864 -17.56 -6.28 36.09
C SER A 864 -16.85 -4.93 36.26
N MET A 865 -15.56 -4.93 36.56
CA MET A 865 -14.73 -3.73 36.64
C MET A 865 -14.02 -3.39 35.32
N GLY A 866 -14.30 -4.12 34.22
CA GLY A 866 -13.75 -3.84 32.90
C GLY A 866 -12.38 -4.49 32.66
N LEU A 867 -11.99 -5.48 33.46
CA LEU A 867 -10.76 -6.25 33.23
C LEU A 867 -11.03 -7.36 32.21
N THR A 868 -10.35 -7.30 31.07
CA THR A 868 -10.49 -8.30 30.00
C THR A 868 -9.30 -9.24 29.99
N ALA A 869 -9.54 -10.53 30.23
CA ALA A 869 -8.61 -11.64 30.06
C ALA A 869 -9.37 -12.98 30.06
N GLU A 870 -8.66 -14.06 29.73
CA GLU A 870 -9.16 -15.42 29.95
C GLU A 870 -8.92 -15.82 31.41
N PHE A 871 -10.00 -15.88 32.19
CA PHE A 871 -9.95 -16.18 33.63
C PHE A 871 -10.30 -17.63 33.92
N GLU A 872 -9.29 -18.40 34.31
CA GLU A 872 -9.50 -19.76 34.79
C GLU A 872 -9.84 -19.77 36.30
N PRO A 873 -10.86 -20.52 36.76
CA PRO A 873 -11.35 -20.49 38.15
C PRO A 873 -10.46 -21.29 39.13
N PHE A 874 -9.15 -21.08 39.09
CA PHE A 874 -8.18 -21.62 40.04
C PHE A 874 -7.86 -20.61 41.15
N LEU A 875 -7.62 -21.07 42.38
CA LEU A 875 -7.30 -20.18 43.51
C LEU A 875 -6.03 -19.33 43.29
N SER A 876 -5.12 -19.77 42.42
CA SER A 876 -3.95 -19.01 41.98
C SER A 876 -4.34 -17.67 41.34
N MET A 877 -5.54 -17.55 40.76
CA MET A 877 -6.06 -16.29 40.23
C MET A 877 -6.11 -15.18 41.27
N SER A 878 -6.34 -15.50 42.55
CA SER A 878 -6.30 -14.51 43.64
C SER A 878 -4.93 -13.81 43.78
N LEU A 879 -3.89 -14.36 43.17
CA LEU A 879 -2.54 -13.82 43.12
C LEU A 879 -2.16 -13.28 41.72
N GLY A 880 -3.11 -13.17 40.79
CA GLY A 880 -2.91 -12.59 39.46
C GLY A 880 -2.26 -13.53 38.45
N ALA A 881 -2.77 -14.77 38.35
CA ALA A 881 -2.25 -15.78 37.44
C ALA A 881 -2.68 -15.61 35.97
N ALA A 882 -3.77 -14.88 35.69
CA ALA A 882 -4.19 -14.55 34.33
C ALA A 882 -3.29 -13.43 33.76
N ALA A 883 -2.99 -13.55 32.47
CA ALA A 883 -2.27 -12.51 31.74
C ALA A 883 -3.24 -11.41 31.30
N VAL A 884 -2.83 -10.15 31.50
CA VAL A 884 -3.58 -8.95 31.08
C VAL A 884 -2.62 -7.97 30.40
N SER A 885 -3.13 -7.11 29.53
CA SER A 885 -2.37 -5.96 29.03
C SER A 885 -2.32 -4.83 30.07
N PRO A 886 -1.27 -3.99 30.06
CA PRO A 886 -1.19 -2.81 30.92
C PRO A 886 -2.41 -1.90 30.84
N ILE A 887 -2.92 -1.63 29.64
CA ILE A 887 -4.13 -0.82 29.45
C ILE A 887 -5.36 -1.48 30.09
N SER A 888 -5.56 -2.80 29.92
CA SER A 888 -6.67 -3.55 30.52
C SER A 888 -6.66 -3.48 32.05
N LEU A 889 -5.48 -3.66 32.66
CA LEU A 889 -5.33 -3.53 34.11
C LEU A 889 -5.63 -2.09 34.59
N CYS A 890 -5.17 -1.09 33.84
CA CYS A 890 -5.47 0.32 34.13
C CYS A 890 -6.97 0.60 34.06
N THR A 891 -7.66 0.10 33.03
CA THR A 891 -9.13 0.16 32.89
C THR A 891 -9.81 -0.36 34.15
N GLY A 892 -9.44 -1.55 34.63
CA GLY A 892 -9.96 -2.12 35.87
C GLY A 892 -9.80 -1.22 37.10
N TYR A 893 -8.67 -0.51 37.20
CA TYR A 893 -8.39 0.40 38.31
C TYR A 893 -9.18 1.71 38.23
N THR A 894 -9.72 2.07 37.06
CA THR A 894 -10.56 3.28 36.93
C THR A 894 -11.81 3.20 37.81
N ALA A 895 -12.36 1.99 38.05
CA ALA A 895 -13.47 1.79 38.98
C ALA A 895 -13.18 2.34 40.39
N PHE A 896 -11.94 2.19 40.88
CA PHE A 896 -11.54 2.75 42.16
C PHE A 896 -11.34 4.26 42.08
N ALA A 897 -10.69 4.75 41.01
CA ALA A 897 -10.42 6.17 40.81
C ALA A 897 -11.70 7.01 40.62
N ARG A 898 -12.75 6.40 40.06
CA ARG A 898 -14.04 7.03 39.71
C ARG A 898 -15.17 6.70 40.70
N GLY A 899 -14.83 6.24 41.90
CA GLY A 899 -15.82 6.03 42.96
C GLY A 899 -16.89 4.97 42.63
N GLY A 900 -16.57 4.00 41.78
CA GLY A 900 -17.41 2.82 41.54
C GLY A 900 -17.72 2.48 40.10
N THR A 901 -17.49 3.39 39.16
CA THR A 901 -17.71 3.17 37.72
C THR A 901 -16.39 2.97 36.99
N TRP A 902 -16.26 2.01 36.08
CA TRP A 902 -15.10 1.96 35.19
C TRP A 902 -15.39 2.75 33.90
N ILE A 903 -14.35 3.14 33.16
CA ILE A 903 -14.45 3.91 31.93
C ILE A 903 -13.60 3.28 30.82
N GLU A 904 -14.15 3.25 29.60
CA GLU A 904 -13.43 2.76 28.42
C GLU A 904 -12.28 3.72 28.06
N PRO A 905 -11.07 3.20 27.80
CA PRO A 905 -9.96 4.02 27.33
C PRO A 905 -10.23 4.60 25.95
N ARG A 906 -9.96 5.90 25.77
CA ARG A 906 -10.18 6.63 24.53
C ARG A 906 -8.87 7.20 24.00
N LEU A 907 -8.43 6.69 22.85
CA LEU A 907 -7.26 7.20 22.11
C LEU A 907 -7.67 8.29 21.10
N VAL A 908 -8.73 8.03 20.35
CA VAL A 908 -9.31 8.91 19.32
C VAL A 908 -10.59 9.53 19.85
N VAL A 909 -10.71 10.86 19.74
CA VAL A 909 -11.85 11.64 20.23
C VAL A 909 -12.81 11.95 19.09
N THR A 910 -12.31 12.46 17.96
CA THR A 910 -13.11 12.75 16.77
C THR A 910 -12.34 12.49 15.49
N VAL A 911 -13.06 12.08 14.45
CA VAL A 911 -12.57 11.98 13.07
C VAL A 911 -13.46 12.83 12.18
N THR A 912 -12.88 13.72 11.39
CA THR A 912 -13.59 14.49 10.36
C THR A 912 -13.00 14.23 8.99
N ASP A 913 -13.77 14.47 7.93
CA ASP A 913 -13.25 14.53 6.57
C ASP A 913 -12.40 15.80 6.33
N ALA A 914 -11.85 15.93 5.13
CA ALA A 914 -11.05 17.08 4.72
C ALA A 914 -11.84 18.41 4.72
N GLN A 915 -13.17 18.37 4.65
CA GLN A 915 -14.06 19.53 4.67
C GLN A 915 -14.53 19.90 6.09
N GLY A 916 -14.18 19.10 7.10
CA GLY A 916 -14.54 19.30 8.50
C GLY A 916 -15.89 18.70 8.90
N ASN A 917 -16.51 17.84 8.07
CA ASN A 917 -17.70 17.10 8.47
C ASN A 917 -17.31 15.95 9.41
N VAL A 918 -18.04 15.78 10.50
CA VAL A 918 -17.76 14.74 11.50
C VAL A 918 -18.15 13.37 10.92
N ILE A 919 -17.16 12.48 10.81
CA ILE A 919 -17.34 11.07 10.44
C ILE A 919 -17.62 10.25 11.69
N LEU A 920 -16.83 10.48 12.75
CA LEU A 920 -16.94 9.74 14.00
C LEU A 920 -16.69 10.66 15.20
N HIS A 921 -17.54 10.55 16.21
CA HIS A 921 -17.33 11.14 17.53
C HIS A 921 -17.35 10.05 18.59
N ASN A 922 -16.28 9.94 19.38
CA ASN A 922 -16.16 8.91 20.42
C ASN A 922 -16.50 9.52 21.78
N ASP A 923 -17.73 9.37 22.26
CA ASP A 923 -18.16 9.89 23.57
C ASP A 923 -17.61 9.04 24.74
N PRO A 924 -17.32 9.64 25.91
CA PRO A 924 -16.88 8.88 27.08
C PRO A 924 -17.89 7.82 27.52
N ALA A 925 -17.52 6.54 27.39
CA ALA A 925 -18.35 5.39 27.78
C ALA A 925 -17.93 4.82 29.14
N TRP A 926 -18.85 4.85 30.11
CA TRP A 926 -18.60 4.36 31.48
C TRP A 926 -19.69 3.41 31.95
N HIS A 927 -19.32 2.53 32.88
CA HIS A 927 -20.17 1.43 33.34
C HIS A 927 -20.11 1.32 34.86
N GLU A 928 -21.25 1.04 35.50
CA GLU A 928 -21.29 0.77 36.94
C GLU A 928 -20.61 -0.56 37.26
N ALA A 929 -19.74 -0.58 38.27
CA ALA A 929 -18.94 -1.76 38.63
C ALA A 929 -19.11 -2.17 40.10
N ILE A 930 -18.88 -1.20 41.00
CA ILE A 930 -18.86 -1.41 42.45
C ILE A 930 -19.55 -0.24 43.17
N SER A 931 -20.00 -0.46 44.40
CA SER A 931 -20.59 0.64 45.18
C SER A 931 -19.56 1.74 45.51
N PRO A 932 -19.98 3.01 45.65
CA PRO A 932 -19.08 4.08 46.07
C PRO A 932 -18.41 3.83 47.43
N THR A 933 -19.10 3.13 48.34
CA THR A 933 -18.54 2.71 49.63
C THR A 933 -17.40 1.72 49.44
N ASN A 934 -17.57 0.72 48.56
CA ASN A 934 -16.52 -0.25 48.26
C ASN A 934 -15.30 0.45 47.62
N ALA A 935 -15.53 1.24 46.57
CA ALA A 935 -14.49 2.01 45.91
C ALA A 935 -13.70 2.86 46.91
N PHE A 936 -14.40 3.61 47.78
CA PHE A 936 -13.78 4.41 48.82
C PHE A 936 -12.91 3.58 49.77
N ILE A 937 -13.41 2.47 50.30
CA ILE A 937 -12.65 1.60 51.22
C ILE A 937 -11.37 1.09 50.53
N VAL A 938 -11.49 0.56 49.31
CA VAL A 938 -10.32 0.03 48.58
C VAL A 938 -9.33 1.15 48.29
N THR A 939 -9.77 2.32 47.81
CA THR A 939 -8.90 3.48 47.58
C THR A 939 -8.17 3.90 48.85
N ARG A 940 -8.83 3.93 50.02
CA ARG A 940 -8.16 4.25 51.29
C ARG A 940 -7.07 3.24 51.65
N LEU A 941 -7.30 1.95 51.40
CA LEU A 941 -6.30 0.91 51.61
C LEU A 941 -5.13 1.02 50.61
N LEU A 942 -5.42 1.36 49.35
CA LEU A 942 -4.40 1.61 48.33
C LEU A 942 -3.58 2.88 48.60
N GLN A 943 -4.16 3.89 49.26
CA GLN A 943 -3.39 5.01 49.79
C GLN A 943 -2.45 4.55 50.91
N GLU A 944 -2.88 3.64 51.79
CA GLU A 944 -2.02 3.08 52.84
C GLU A 944 -0.89 2.20 52.28
N VAL A 945 -1.09 1.52 51.13
CA VAL A 945 -0.03 0.84 50.38
C VAL A 945 1.10 1.81 50.02
N VAL A 946 0.75 3.02 49.58
CA VAL A 946 1.73 4.08 49.28
C VAL A 946 2.27 4.72 50.55
N GLN A 947 1.49 4.90 51.62
CA GLN A 947 1.99 5.58 52.82
C GLN A 947 2.95 4.71 53.66
N SER A 948 2.67 3.40 53.73
CA SER A 948 3.35 2.49 54.67
C SER A 948 3.52 1.06 54.16
N GLY A 949 3.07 0.76 52.95
CA GLY A 949 3.08 -0.57 52.35
C GLY A 949 4.19 -0.76 51.31
N THR A 950 3.91 -1.62 50.33
CA THR A 950 4.87 -1.98 49.28
C THR A 950 5.15 -0.85 48.29
N GLY A 951 4.23 0.12 48.15
CA GLY A 951 4.35 1.26 47.23
C GLY A 951 5.02 2.49 47.84
N TYR A 952 5.72 2.38 48.97
CA TYR A 952 6.15 3.53 49.75
C TYR A 952 7.05 4.53 49.03
N ARG A 953 7.79 4.08 48.00
CA ARG A 953 8.66 4.96 47.19
C ARG A 953 7.88 6.02 46.41
N ALA A 954 6.61 5.76 46.09
CA ALA A 954 5.75 6.74 45.40
C ALA A 954 5.37 7.95 46.29
N ARG A 955 5.73 7.96 47.59
CA ARG A 955 5.56 9.13 48.47
C ARG A 955 6.37 10.34 48.04
N VAL A 956 7.39 10.15 47.20
CA VAL A 956 8.17 11.25 46.60
C VAL A 956 7.30 12.24 45.83
N LEU A 957 6.10 11.82 45.39
CA LEU A 957 5.14 12.69 44.72
C LEU A 957 4.50 13.73 45.66
N GLU A 958 4.61 13.56 46.99
CA GLU A 958 4.06 14.45 48.02
C GLU A 958 2.56 14.76 47.86
N ARG A 959 1.81 13.84 47.24
CA ARG A 959 0.38 13.95 46.94
C ARG A 959 -0.40 12.77 47.52
N GLY A 960 -1.72 12.93 47.64
CA GLY A 960 -2.64 11.88 48.07
C GLY A 960 -2.85 10.80 47.00
N VAL A 961 -1.82 9.99 46.73
CA VAL A 961 -1.82 8.95 45.70
C VAL A 961 -2.27 7.61 46.30
N ALA A 962 -3.14 6.91 45.59
CA ALA A 962 -3.44 5.51 45.81
C ALA A 962 -2.63 4.65 44.82
N GLY A 963 -2.19 3.47 45.22
CA GLY A 963 -1.52 2.60 44.25
C GLY A 963 -1.24 1.20 44.74
N LYS A 964 -0.86 0.33 43.80
CA LYS A 964 -0.55 -1.07 44.06
C LYS A 964 0.67 -1.51 43.26
N THR A 965 1.57 -2.24 43.94
CA THR A 965 2.66 -2.97 43.29
C THR A 965 2.20 -4.35 42.85
N GLY A 966 2.66 -4.79 41.68
CA GLY A 966 2.58 -6.17 41.19
C GLY A 966 3.98 -6.74 40.98
N THR A 967 4.15 -8.00 41.33
CA THR A 967 5.39 -8.75 41.11
C THR A 967 4.99 -10.20 40.92
N THR A 968 5.50 -10.84 39.88
CA THR A 968 5.28 -12.26 39.59
C THR A 968 6.35 -13.12 40.26
N ASN A 969 6.17 -14.44 40.20
CA ASN A 969 7.20 -15.37 40.69
C ASN A 969 8.50 -15.17 39.91
N ASP A 970 9.63 -15.42 40.58
CA ASP A 970 10.98 -15.23 40.04
C ASP A 970 11.25 -13.81 39.48
N GLU A 971 10.43 -12.83 39.88
CA GLU A 971 10.53 -11.43 39.46
C GLU A 971 10.56 -11.27 37.94
N GLN A 972 9.80 -12.08 37.19
CA GLN A 972 9.72 -12.01 35.72
C GLN A 972 9.11 -10.68 35.25
N ASP A 973 8.11 -10.20 35.99
CA ASP A 973 7.37 -8.98 35.69
C ASP A 973 7.25 -8.10 36.94
N ALA A 974 7.43 -6.79 36.75
CA ALA A 974 7.20 -5.78 37.77
C ALA A 974 6.16 -4.76 37.30
N TRP A 975 5.23 -4.46 38.19
CA TRP A 975 4.12 -3.55 37.92
C TRP A 975 3.97 -2.51 39.01
N PHE A 976 3.52 -1.33 38.60
CA PHE A 976 2.97 -0.34 39.51
C PHE A 976 1.80 0.38 38.87
N ILE A 977 0.66 0.42 39.56
CA ILE A 977 -0.52 1.14 39.13
C ILE A 977 -0.83 2.16 40.22
N GLY A 978 -0.69 3.44 39.89
CA GLY A 978 -0.89 4.56 40.78
C GLY A 978 -1.95 5.49 40.22
N TYR A 979 -2.78 6.07 41.08
CA TYR A 979 -3.78 7.02 40.65
C TYR A 979 -4.07 8.11 41.68
N THR A 980 -4.54 9.22 41.12
CA THR A 980 -5.26 10.30 41.78
C THR A 980 -6.64 10.41 41.13
N PRO A 981 -7.54 11.28 41.60
CA PRO A 981 -8.80 11.54 40.89
C PRO A 981 -8.61 12.09 39.46
N TYR A 982 -7.44 12.67 39.14
CA TYR A 982 -7.17 13.34 37.86
C TYR A 982 -6.43 12.45 36.86
N LEU A 983 -5.56 11.57 37.33
CA LEU A 983 -4.69 10.77 36.49
C LEU A 983 -4.44 9.42 37.13
N LEU A 984 -4.58 8.36 36.33
CA LEU A 984 -4.21 6.99 36.63
C LEU A 984 -3.08 6.59 35.68
N THR A 985 -1.97 6.09 36.23
CA THR A 985 -0.82 5.65 35.45
C THR A 985 -0.43 4.22 35.86
N GLY A 986 -0.35 3.34 34.88
CA GLY A 986 0.19 2.00 35.01
C GLY A 986 1.56 1.90 34.34
N VAL A 987 2.49 1.22 34.99
CA VAL A 987 3.83 0.93 34.49
C VAL A 987 4.10 -0.55 34.59
N TYR A 988 4.64 -1.11 33.51
CA TYR A 988 5.09 -2.49 33.36
C TYR A 988 6.58 -2.51 33.00
N VAL A 989 7.33 -3.45 33.58
CA VAL A 989 8.73 -3.73 33.24
C VAL A 989 8.96 -5.24 33.25
N GLY A 990 9.61 -5.76 32.21
CA GLY A 990 9.91 -7.19 32.05
C GLY A 990 10.66 -7.48 30.75
N PHE A 991 11.02 -8.74 30.54
CA PHE A 991 11.62 -9.21 29.28
C PHE A 991 10.55 -9.74 28.33
N ASP A 992 10.76 -9.55 27.03
CA ASP A 992 9.83 -10.06 26.01
C ASP A 992 9.71 -11.57 26.05
N GLN A 993 10.84 -12.25 26.10
CA GLN A 993 10.87 -13.65 26.50
C GLN A 993 10.74 -13.71 28.02
N ILE A 994 9.76 -14.47 28.50
CA ILE A 994 9.49 -14.57 29.95
C ILE A 994 10.69 -15.23 30.61
N GLU A 995 11.49 -14.42 31.30
CA GLU A 995 12.64 -14.86 32.08
C GLU A 995 12.78 -14.05 33.37
N PRO A 996 13.38 -14.63 34.42
CA PRO A 996 13.61 -13.92 35.68
C PRO A 996 14.45 -12.65 35.49
N MET A 997 14.02 -11.54 36.09
CA MET A 997 14.80 -10.30 36.04
C MET A 997 16.03 -10.28 36.96
N GLY A 998 16.21 -11.32 37.76
CA GLY A 998 17.25 -11.44 38.80
C GLY A 998 16.76 -10.97 40.18
N SER A 999 17.34 -11.52 41.24
CA SER A 999 17.02 -11.16 42.63
C SER A 999 17.45 -9.73 42.92
N ARG A 1000 16.53 -8.92 43.45
CA ARG A 1000 16.82 -7.60 44.00
C ARG A 1000 17.93 -7.60 45.02
#